data_AF-A0A6L5Z628-F1
#
_entry.id   AF-A0A6L5Z628-F1
#
_cell.length_a   1.000
_cell.length_b   1.000
_cell.length_c   1.000
_cell.angle_alpha   90.00
_cell.angle_beta   90.00
_cell.angle_gamma   90.00
#
_symmetry.space_group_name_H-M   'P 1'
#
loop_
_entity.id
_entity.type
_entity.pdbx_description
1 polymer ?
#
loop_
_entity_poly.entity_id
_entity_poly.type
_entity_poly.pdbx_seq_one_letter_code
_entity_poly.pdbx_strand_id
1 'polypeptide(L)'
;MRGGQLGVIVNVKDNTLGSEGFSLFSNAFSVLKASYASNHTEISDLVEDAEFDEHHSQEIIQRSQQALLSPIARLDQELSWLPELSDAQVNETVSLLKEGRVAELRKAIAFLPDSPKANVLAHLCGTNFADETLLQDLLRAWDDVDQISLLQFLNTRRQAAGFPRVERNQLAASINVLKSTHARSAALSVWRQDEPGKVMESLVEAEVEKDRASRIFAEFVREYDILSEPYLARISEAIDQQIELARQPSYQLEAVTSEIAELLQQWDDVNQPVQVFEQHQGHEEGRSKQIYEKLRSLCLELANERGEFRHAKRLSEALLHTFPELESVAEVLKGDVEALENLDEQRKQFSVLEPLVAACEAAKSQVPKLKSALQRSGFAPASRGAVKEIFAAFDNAAKAPGTGDAAFLVVRDLALFVNNDRDDPETAFRLIDGLITYPGAKPSQDLSSKLDEERSVLYRNWKMPELNRQSGSLGGMAKIVDEMLKYAKGNDRTELEQLKSRIERKQAGKKVKWLIYGGIAAVIGFFVISDELDRPTSQTSYQPTSTYHPSKPLQTTTNPSSNTTAETMPPVGQGLTLNRSQVRYCVFQGERLEAMRSITTTNYQISRFNGLIDDYNSRCSSYRYTSGVLSSVRREAQGKTTEFIADARRIVASW
;
A
#
# COMPACT_ATOMS: atom_id res chain seq x y z
N MET A 1 7.13 -2.24 -31.91
CA MET A 1 6.15 -3.34 -32.04
C MET A 1 4.85 -2.86 -31.41
N ARG A 2 3.72 -3.11 -32.06
CA ARG A 2 2.42 -2.45 -31.79
C ARG A 2 1.95 -2.78 -30.36
N GLY A 3 1.84 -1.75 -29.52
CA GLY A 3 1.07 -1.83 -28.28
C GLY A 3 -0.41 -1.72 -28.63
N GLY A 4 -1.13 -2.83 -28.51
CA GLY A 4 -2.58 -2.82 -28.49
C GLY A 4 -3.01 -2.56 -27.05
N GLN A 5 -3.58 -1.38 -26.79
CA GLN A 5 -4.47 -1.17 -25.65
C GLN A 5 -5.68 -2.08 -25.87
N LEU A 6 -5.69 -3.21 -25.17
CA LEU A 6 -6.90 -4.00 -24.92
C LEU A 6 -7.36 -3.60 -23.52
N GLY A 7 -8.01 -2.44 -23.42
CA GLY A 7 -8.80 -2.14 -22.22
C GLY A 7 -9.88 -3.21 -22.12
N VAL A 8 -9.87 -3.97 -21.03
CA VAL A 8 -10.90 -4.97 -20.77
C VAL A 8 -12.15 -4.22 -20.35
N ILE A 9 -12.99 -3.83 -21.33
CA ILE A 9 -14.34 -3.39 -21.00
C ILE A 9 -15.11 -4.63 -20.58
N VAL A 10 -15.28 -4.82 -19.27
CA VAL A 10 -16.15 -5.87 -18.74
C VAL A 10 -17.58 -5.48 -19.05
N ASN A 11 -18.09 -5.95 -20.19
CA ASN A 11 -19.47 -5.68 -20.59
C ASN A 11 -20.41 -6.50 -19.69
N VAL A 12 -21.17 -5.80 -18.85
CA VAL A 12 -22.15 -6.38 -17.92
C VAL A 12 -23.33 -7.07 -18.65
N LYS A 13 -23.46 -6.90 -19.97
CA LYS A 13 -24.49 -7.56 -20.78
C LYS A 13 -24.11 -8.97 -21.28
N ASP A 14 -23.07 -9.58 -20.71
CA ASP A 14 -22.67 -10.94 -21.08
C ASP A 14 -23.78 -11.94 -20.68
N ASN A 15 -24.18 -12.79 -21.62
CA ASN A 15 -25.45 -13.54 -21.61
C ASN A 15 -25.43 -14.77 -20.66
N THR A 16 -24.67 -14.69 -19.56
CA THR A 16 -24.39 -15.78 -18.61
C THR A 16 -25.28 -15.77 -17.37
N LEU A 17 -26.12 -14.75 -17.19
CA LEU A 17 -27.10 -14.70 -16.10
C LEU A 17 -28.21 -15.71 -16.40
N GLY A 18 -28.43 -16.66 -15.49
CA GLY A 18 -29.51 -17.66 -15.62
C GLY A 18 -30.85 -16.99 -15.92
N SER A 19 -31.57 -17.50 -16.92
CA SER A 19 -32.63 -16.76 -17.62
C SER A 19 -33.95 -16.61 -16.87
N GLU A 20 -34.19 -17.34 -15.79
CA GLU A 20 -35.52 -17.43 -15.20
C GLU A 20 -35.57 -16.80 -13.80
N GLY A 21 -36.20 -15.62 -13.73
CA GLY A 21 -36.70 -15.06 -12.49
C GLY A 21 -37.98 -15.76 -12.03
N PHE A 22 -38.52 -15.32 -10.90
CA PHE A 22 -39.78 -15.83 -10.37
C PHE A 22 -40.91 -15.62 -11.39
N SER A 23 -41.74 -16.63 -11.61
CA SER A 23 -42.89 -16.52 -12.52
C SER A 23 -44.14 -17.18 -11.97
N LEU A 24 -45.24 -16.43 -11.89
CA LEU A 24 -46.56 -16.98 -11.59
C LEU A 24 -47.02 -17.96 -12.67
N PHE A 25 -46.67 -17.75 -13.94
CA PHE A 25 -47.11 -18.63 -15.03
C PHE A 25 -46.46 -20.02 -15.01
N SER A 26 -45.34 -20.20 -14.30
CA SER A 26 -44.71 -21.51 -14.10
C SER A 26 -45.20 -22.24 -12.85
N ASN A 27 -46.04 -21.60 -12.03
CA ASN A 27 -46.65 -22.22 -10.86
C ASN A 27 -47.65 -23.30 -11.28
N ALA A 28 -47.66 -24.43 -10.57
CA ALA A 28 -48.49 -25.58 -10.91
C ALA A 28 -50.01 -25.28 -10.85
N PHE A 29 -50.46 -24.37 -10.00
CA PHE A 29 -51.85 -23.89 -9.99
C PHE A 29 -52.20 -23.14 -11.28
N SER A 30 -51.26 -22.38 -11.85
CA SER A 30 -51.45 -21.71 -13.14
C SER A 30 -51.49 -22.70 -14.30
N VAL A 31 -50.52 -23.62 -14.34
CA VAL A 31 -50.34 -24.60 -15.42
C VAL A 31 -51.55 -25.51 -15.55
N LEU A 32 -52.03 -26.05 -14.43
CA LEU A 32 -53.17 -26.98 -14.40
C LEU A 32 -54.52 -26.28 -14.21
N LYS A 33 -54.55 -24.95 -14.13
CA LYS A 33 -55.76 -24.16 -13.80
C LYS A 33 -56.46 -24.65 -12.51
N ALA A 34 -55.68 -25.16 -11.56
CA ALA A 34 -56.17 -25.71 -10.30
C ALA A 34 -56.49 -24.61 -9.28
N SER A 35 -57.32 -24.93 -8.29
CA SER A 35 -57.63 -24.07 -7.16
C SER A 35 -57.05 -24.61 -5.86
N TYR A 36 -56.97 -23.78 -4.81
CA TYR A 36 -56.58 -24.24 -3.46
C TYR A 36 -57.50 -25.36 -2.91
N ALA A 37 -58.72 -25.47 -3.42
CA ALA A 37 -59.69 -26.50 -3.02
C ALA A 37 -59.55 -27.80 -3.83
N SER A 38 -58.77 -27.81 -4.92
CA SER A 38 -58.64 -28.96 -5.81
C SER A 38 -58.01 -30.14 -5.09
N ASN A 39 -58.78 -31.24 -5.04
CA ASN A 39 -58.41 -32.51 -4.41
C ASN A 39 -57.64 -33.43 -5.39
N HIS A 40 -57.24 -34.62 -4.93
CA HIS A 40 -56.43 -35.55 -5.73
C HIS A 40 -57.13 -36.02 -7.02
N THR A 41 -58.45 -36.21 -6.99
CA THR A 41 -59.22 -36.62 -8.18
C THR A 41 -59.31 -35.46 -9.17
N GLU A 42 -59.69 -34.27 -8.69
CA GLU A 42 -59.81 -33.08 -9.53
C GLU A 42 -58.48 -32.69 -10.19
N ILE A 43 -57.35 -32.84 -9.50
CA ILE A 43 -56.03 -32.62 -10.08
C ILE A 43 -55.73 -33.61 -11.21
N SER A 44 -56.17 -34.86 -11.10
CA SER A 44 -56.00 -35.84 -12.17
C SER A 44 -56.84 -35.47 -13.40
N ASP A 45 -58.09 -35.05 -13.19
CA ASP A 45 -58.98 -34.60 -14.27
C ASP A 45 -58.40 -33.35 -14.99
N LEU A 46 -57.89 -32.38 -14.23
CA LEU A 46 -57.25 -31.18 -14.77
C LEU A 46 -55.96 -31.46 -15.55
N VAL A 47 -55.27 -32.57 -15.25
CA VAL A 47 -54.10 -33.00 -16.03
C VAL A 47 -54.54 -33.52 -17.41
N GLU A 48 -55.62 -34.31 -17.47
CA GLU A 48 -56.18 -34.77 -18.75
C GLU A 48 -56.63 -33.58 -19.61
N ASP A 49 -57.28 -32.58 -19.00
CA ASP A 49 -57.67 -31.33 -19.68
C ASP A 49 -56.45 -30.54 -20.19
N ALA A 50 -55.39 -30.42 -19.37
CA ALA A 50 -54.18 -29.70 -19.74
C ALA A 50 -53.39 -30.41 -20.85
N GLU A 51 -53.34 -31.75 -20.86
CA GLU A 51 -52.74 -32.53 -21.94
C GLU A 51 -53.52 -32.37 -23.25
N PHE A 52 -54.84 -32.26 -23.18
CA PHE A 52 -55.70 -32.01 -24.34
C PHE A 52 -55.57 -30.59 -24.91
N ASP A 53 -55.42 -29.59 -24.03
CA ASP A 53 -55.30 -28.17 -24.40
C ASP A 53 -53.98 -27.84 -25.12
N GLU A 54 -52.94 -28.68 -25.05
CA GLU A 54 -51.61 -28.55 -25.69
C GLU A 54 -50.88 -27.20 -25.45
N HIS A 55 -51.26 -26.43 -24.41
CA HIS A 55 -50.63 -25.14 -24.09
C HIS A 55 -49.26 -25.30 -23.40
N HIS A 56 -49.02 -26.42 -22.74
CA HIS A 56 -47.79 -26.74 -22.01
C HIS A 56 -47.23 -28.09 -22.46
N SER A 57 -45.91 -28.29 -22.36
CA SER A 57 -45.31 -29.59 -22.66
C SER A 57 -45.74 -30.64 -21.63
N GLN A 58 -45.80 -31.90 -22.07
CA GLN A 58 -46.18 -33.01 -21.19
C GLN A 58 -45.28 -33.11 -19.94
N GLU A 59 -43.99 -32.80 -20.07
CA GLU A 59 -43.05 -32.76 -18.94
C GLU A 59 -43.45 -31.70 -17.89
N ILE A 60 -43.84 -30.51 -18.32
CA ILE A 60 -44.29 -29.43 -17.42
C ILE A 60 -45.59 -29.84 -16.72
N ILE A 61 -46.53 -30.45 -17.44
CA ILE A 61 -47.82 -30.90 -16.89
C ILE A 61 -47.59 -31.99 -15.82
N GLN A 62 -46.78 -33.00 -16.13
CA GLN A 62 -46.44 -34.07 -15.19
C GLN A 62 -45.71 -33.55 -13.95
N ARG A 63 -44.77 -32.61 -14.11
CA ARG A 63 -44.08 -31.96 -12.98
C ARG A 63 -45.06 -31.18 -12.10
N SER A 64 -45.98 -30.45 -12.71
CA SER A 64 -47.04 -29.70 -12.01
C SER A 64 -47.96 -30.64 -11.23
N GLN A 65 -48.36 -31.77 -11.80
CA GLN A 65 -49.15 -32.78 -11.12
C GLN A 65 -48.42 -33.31 -9.88
N GLN A 66 -47.15 -33.72 -10.03
CA GLN A 66 -46.33 -34.20 -8.92
C GLN A 66 -46.20 -33.16 -7.80
N ALA A 67 -46.02 -31.88 -8.17
CA ALA A 67 -45.94 -30.79 -7.22
C ALA A 67 -47.25 -30.58 -6.44
N LEU A 68 -48.41 -30.69 -7.08
CA LEU A 68 -49.71 -30.49 -6.39
C LEU A 68 -50.21 -31.70 -5.59
N LEU A 69 -49.76 -32.93 -5.93
CA LEU A 69 -50.14 -34.14 -5.20
C LEU A 69 -49.25 -34.42 -3.98
N SER A 70 -47.99 -33.96 -3.97
CA SER A 70 -47.09 -34.11 -2.83
C SER A 70 -47.34 -33.03 -1.77
N PRO A 71 -47.72 -33.35 -0.50
CA PRO A 71 -48.07 -32.34 0.50
C PRO A 71 -46.99 -31.29 0.79
N ILE A 72 -45.71 -31.66 0.67
CA ILE A 72 -44.57 -30.76 0.90
C ILE A 72 -44.38 -29.86 -0.33
N ALA A 73 -44.26 -30.43 -1.53
CA ALA A 73 -44.08 -29.65 -2.76
C ALA A 73 -45.28 -28.73 -3.04
N ARG A 74 -46.49 -29.16 -2.68
CA ARG A 74 -47.71 -28.37 -2.79
C ARG A 74 -47.62 -27.10 -1.93
N LEU A 75 -46.93 -27.13 -0.78
CA LEU A 75 -46.80 -25.96 0.09
C LEU A 75 -46.06 -24.84 -0.63
N ASP A 76 -44.97 -25.18 -1.32
CA ASP A 76 -44.19 -24.19 -2.07
C ASP A 76 -45.02 -23.60 -3.21
N GLN A 77 -45.84 -24.42 -3.90
CA GLN A 77 -46.75 -23.95 -4.94
C GLN A 77 -47.88 -23.08 -4.39
N GLU A 78 -48.44 -23.43 -3.23
CA GLU A 78 -49.50 -22.68 -2.57
C GLU A 78 -49.03 -21.30 -2.10
N LEU A 79 -47.80 -21.22 -1.57
CA LEU A 79 -47.20 -19.98 -1.11
C LEU A 79 -46.76 -19.07 -2.27
N SER A 80 -46.25 -19.66 -3.35
CA SER A 80 -45.80 -18.93 -4.55
C SER A 80 -46.93 -18.59 -5.54
N TRP A 81 -48.19 -18.89 -5.22
CA TRP A 81 -49.34 -18.56 -6.06
C TRP A 81 -49.98 -17.22 -5.66
N LEU A 82 -51.27 -17.21 -5.35
CA LEU A 82 -52.01 -16.00 -4.96
C LEU A 82 -52.88 -16.31 -3.73
N PRO A 83 -52.26 -16.57 -2.56
CA PRO A 83 -52.98 -16.97 -1.37
C PRO A 83 -53.91 -15.85 -0.88
N GLU A 84 -54.96 -16.24 -0.16
CA GLU A 84 -55.96 -15.32 0.43
C GLU A 84 -56.82 -14.52 -0.57
N LEU A 85 -56.58 -14.66 -1.88
CA LEU A 85 -57.42 -14.05 -2.91
C LEU A 85 -58.64 -14.92 -3.24
N SER A 86 -59.72 -14.25 -3.67
CA SER A 86 -60.87 -14.92 -4.30
C SER A 86 -60.58 -15.27 -5.77
N ASP A 87 -61.31 -16.24 -6.34
CA ASP A 87 -61.12 -16.66 -7.74
C ASP A 87 -61.31 -15.49 -8.73
N ALA A 88 -62.21 -14.55 -8.42
CA ALA A 88 -62.40 -13.34 -9.22
C ALA A 88 -61.14 -12.45 -9.23
N GLN A 89 -60.53 -12.23 -8.05
CA GLN A 89 -59.29 -11.45 -7.93
C GLN A 89 -58.09 -12.16 -8.58
N VAL A 90 -58.01 -13.50 -8.46
CA VAL A 90 -57.00 -14.31 -9.14
C VAL A 90 -57.13 -14.15 -10.66
N ASN A 91 -58.33 -14.31 -11.20
CA ASN A 91 -58.57 -14.18 -12.64
C ASN A 91 -58.26 -12.78 -13.16
N GLU A 92 -58.66 -11.72 -12.43
CA GLU A 92 -58.33 -10.34 -12.77
C GLU A 92 -56.82 -10.11 -12.77
N THR A 93 -56.12 -10.53 -11.72
CA THR A 93 -54.66 -10.39 -11.59
C THR A 93 -53.93 -11.12 -12.73
N VAL A 94 -54.31 -12.37 -13.01
CA VAL A 94 -53.72 -13.17 -14.09
C VAL A 94 -54.02 -12.56 -15.47
N SER A 95 -55.22 -12.01 -15.70
CA SER A 95 -55.55 -11.33 -16.96
C SER A 95 -54.67 -10.10 -17.17
N LEU A 96 -54.56 -9.23 -16.16
CA LEU A 96 -53.73 -8.03 -16.22
C LEU A 96 -52.24 -8.36 -16.45
N LEU A 97 -51.74 -9.44 -15.84
CA LEU A 97 -50.39 -9.96 -16.06
C LEU A 97 -50.19 -10.43 -17.51
N LYS A 98 -51.12 -11.23 -18.06
CA LYS A 98 -51.06 -11.72 -19.45
C LYS A 98 -51.15 -10.58 -20.48
N GLU A 99 -51.93 -9.55 -20.19
CA GLU A 99 -52.11 -8.37 -21.03
C GLU A 99 -50.95 -7.36 -20.91
N GLY A 100 -50.03 -7.53 -19.94
CA GLY A 100 -48.91 -6.62 -19.72
C GLY A 100 -49.32 -5.24 -19.19
N ARG A 101 -50.51 -5.11 -18.57
CA ARG A 101 -51.07 -3.82 -18.09
C ARG A 101 -50.51 -3.44 -16.72
N VAL A 102 -49.19 -3.24 -16.64
CA VAL A 102 -48.44 -3.03 -15.38
C VAL A 102 -49.01 -1.88 -14.53
N ALA A 103 -49.36 -0.74 -15.14
CA ALA A 103 -49.88 0.41 -14.41
C ALA A 103 -51.24 0.14 -13.74
N GLU A 104 -52.09 -0.68 -14.36
CA GLU A 104 -53.38 -1.06 -13.81
C GLU A 104 -53.24 -2.18 -12.79
N LEU A 105 -52.35 -3.14 -13.06
CA LEU A 105 -51.97 -4.17 -12.12
C LEU A 105 -51.46 -3.56 -10.80
N ARG A 106 -50.58 -2.56 -10.85
CA ARG A 106 -50.09 -1.86 -9.64
C ARG A 106 -51.23 -1.23 -8.82
N LYS A 107 -52.26 -0.70 -9.49
CA LYS A 107 -53.46 -0.18 -8.80
C LYS A 107 -54.30 -1.30 -8.19
N ALA A 108 -54.47 -2.40 -8.91
CA ALA A 108 -55.23 -3.56 -8.46
C ALA A 108 -54.58 -4.22 -7.23
N ILE A 109 -53.25 -4.36 -7.22
CA ILE A 109 -52.54 -5.03 -6.13
C ILE A 109 -52.32 -4.16 -4.88
N ALA A 110 -52.53 -2.84 -4.97
CA ALA A 110 -52.25 -1.91 -3.87
C ALA A 110 -52.98 -2.27 -2.56
N PHE A 111 -54.20 -2.81 -2.67
CA PHE A 111 -55.05 -3.17 -1.54
C PHE A 111 -55.10 -4.68 -1.25
N LEU A 112 -54.28 -5.49 -1.92
CA LEU A 112 -54.21 -6.92 -1.66
C LEU A 112 -53.41 -7.21 -0.38
N PRO A 113 -53.62 -8.40 0.24
CA PRO A 113 -52.73 -8.90 1.28
C PRO A 113 -51.28 -8.97 0.79
N ASP A 114 -50.33 -8.85 1.71
CA ASP A 114 -48.93 -8.64 1.35
C ASP A 114 -48.25 -9.87 0.73
N SER A 115 -48.68 -11.09 1.07
CA SER A 115 -48.16 -12.32 0.47
C SER A 115 -48.45 -12.44 -1.04
N PRO A 116 -49.71 -12.42 -1.53
CA PRO A 116 -49.98 -12.45 -2.97
C PRO A 116 -49.42 -11.21 -3.69
N LYS A 117 -49.41 -10.04 -3.03
CA LYS A 117 -48.78 -8.81 -3.56
C LYS A 117 -47.29 -9.02 -3.82
N ALA A 118 -46.55 -9.62 -2.88
CA ALA A 118 -45.13 -9.93 -3.04
C ALA A 118 -44.87 -10.89 -4.21
N ASN A 119 -45.73 -11.90 -4.42
CA ASN A 119 -45.61 -12.82 -5.56
C ASN A 119 -45.79 -12.09 -6.90
N VAL A 120 -46.79 -11.20 -7.01
CA VAL A 120 -46.99 -10.40 -8.22
C VAL A 120 -45.81 -9.47 -8.48
N LEU A 121 -45.32 -8.77 -7.45
CA LEU A 121 -44.17 -7.87 -7.58
C LEU A 121 -42.89 -8.62 -7.97
N ALA A 122 -42.65 -9.80 -7.39
CA ALA A 122 -41.52 -10.66 -7.76
C ALA A 122 -41.63 -11.20 -9.19
N HIS A 123 -42.86 -11.49 -9.67
CA HIS A 123 -43.09 -11.86 -11.06
C HIS A 123 -42.75 -10.70 -11.99
N LEU A 124 -43.16 -9.48 -11.66
CA LEU A 124 -42.81 -8.28 -12.44
C LEU A 124 -41.29 -8.06 -12.48
N CYS A 125 -40.58 -8.24 -11.37
CA CYS A 125 -39.11 -8.22 -11.35
C CYS A 125 -38.51 -9.30 -12.29
N GLY A 126 -39.16 -10.46 -12.38
CA GLY A 126 -38.78 -11.54 -13.28
C GLY A 126 -38.91 -11.19 -14.77
N THR A 127 -39.70 -10.16 -15.11
CA THR A 127 -39.87 -9.64 -16.48
C THR A 127 -38.92 -8.47 -16.80
N ASN A 128 -38.94 -7.94 -18.02
CA ASN A 128 -38.14 -6.77 -18.42
C ASN A 128 -38.66 -5.43 -17.84
N PHE A 129 -39.59 -5.47 -16.89
CA PHE A 129 -40.21 -4.29 -16.27
C PHE A 129 -39.90 -4.24 -14.78
N ALA A 130 -38.70 -3.78 -14.43
CA ALA A 130 -38.42 -3.35 -13.06
C ALA A 130 -37.91 -1.92 -13.09
N ASP A 131 -38.55 -1.05 -12.32
CA ASP A 131 -37.98 0.23 -11.92
C ASP A 131 -37.65 0.15 -10.43
N GLU A 132 -36.91 1.14 -9.93
CA GLU A 132 -36.54 1.19 -8.51
C GLU A 132 -37.78 1.20 -7.59
N THR A 133 -38.90 1.79 -8.04
CA THR A 133 -40.13 1.83 -7.25
C THR A 133 -40.76 0.45 -7.07
N LEU A 134 -40.67 -0.41 -8.08
CA LEU A 134 -41.13 -1.80 -8.00
C LEU A 134 -40.30 -2.59 -6.99
N LEU A 135 -38.97 -2.39 -6.99
CA LEU A 135 -38.05 -3.03 -6.05
C LEU A 135 -38.35 -2.61 -4.61
N GLN A 136 -38.55 -1.31 -4.38
CA GLN A 136 -38.97 -0.80 -3.07
C GLN A 136 -40.33 -1.34 -2.63
N ASP A 137 -41.30 -1.46 -3.54
CA ASP A 137 -42.60 -2.04 -3.23
C ASP A 137 -42.49 -3.52 -2.85
N LEU A 138 -41.59 -4.28 -3.48
CA LEU A 138 -41.33 -5.67 -3.12
C LEU A 138 -40.71 -5.79 -1.72
N LEU A 139 -39.77 -4.91 -1.37
CA LEU A 139 -39.19 -4.85 -0.02
C LEU A 139 -40.30 -4.60 1.02
N ARG A 140 -41.14 -3.58 0.79
CA ARG A 140 -42.27 -3.24 1.68
C ARG A 140 -43.26 -4.39 1.82
N ALA A 141 -43.60 -5.07 0.73
CA ALA A 141 -44.52 -6.20 0.76
C ALA A 141 -44.04 -7.35 1.66
N TRP A 142 -42.73 -7.49 1.90
CA TRP A 142 -42.22 -8.54 2.80
C TRP A 142 -42.19 -8.17 4.28
N ASP A 143 -42.38 -6.90 4.63
CA ASP A 143 -42.27 -6.44 6.02
C ASP A 143 -43.50 -6.81 6.86
N ASP A 144 -44.66 -6.83 6.20
CA ASP A 144 -45.98 -6.97 6.81
C ASP A 144 -46.66 -8.33 6.53
N VAL A 145 -45.97 -9.29 5.90
CA VAL A 145 -46.54 -10.64 5.65
C VAL A 145 -46.99 -11.32 6.95
N ASP A 146 -48.31 -11.48 7.09
CA ASP A 146 -48.94 -12.14 8.22
C ASP A 146 -48.92 -13.67 8.07
N GLN A 147 -47.92 -14.30 8.67
CA GLN A 147 -47.77 -15.76 8.67
C GLN A 147 -48.89 -16.48 9.43
N ILE A 148 -49.59 -15.83 10.37
CA ILE A 148 -50.67 -16.44 11.14
C ILE A 148 -51.91 -16.56 10.26
N SER A 149 -52.30 -15.47 9.59
CA SER A 149 -53.42 -15.48 8.63
C SER A 149 -53.15 -16.48 7.50
N LEU A 150 -51.93 -16.44 6.94
CA LEU A 150 -51.53 -17.34 5.86
C LEU A 150 -51.60 -18.83 6.27
N LEU A 151 -51.09 -19.18 7.45
CA LEU A 151 -51.17 -20.56 7.96
C LEU A 151 -52.62 -21.01 8.15
N GLN A 152 -53.47 -20.14 8.67
CA GLN A 152 -54.89 -20.43 8.87
C GLN A 152 -55.58 -20.65 7.51
N PHE A 153 -55.38 -19.76 6.55
CA PHE A 153 -55.91 -19.88 5.19
C PHE A 153 -55.51 -21.21 4.54
N LEU A 154 -54.21 -21.54 4.54
CA LEU A 154 -53.67 -22.75 3.94
C LEU A 154 -54.29 -24.00 4.58
N ASN A 155 -54.33 -24.07 5.91
CA ASN A 155 -54.87 -25.23 6.62
C ASN A 155 -56.37 -25.40 6.43
N THR A 156 -57.14 -24.31 6.32
CA THR A 156 -58.57 -24.37 5.98
C THR A 156 -58.77 -24.94 4.57
N ARG A 157 -57.99 -24.48 3.59
CA ARG A 157 -58.11 -24.95 2.20
C ARG A 157 -57.63 -26.38 2.02
N ARG A 158 -56.50 -26.75 2.62
CA ARG A 158 -55.99 -28.13 2.61
C ARG A 158 -56.94 -29.11 3.25
N GLN A 159 -57.58 -28.74 4.37
CA GLN A 159 -58.59 -29.58 5.00
C GLN A 159 -59.78 -29.85 4.06
N ALA A 160 -60.24 -28.84 3.32
CA ALA A 160 -61.31 -29.01 2.34
C ALA A 160 -60.89 -29.87 1.14
N ALA A 161 -59.63 -29.74 0.70
CA ALA A 161 -59.05 -30.49 -0.43
C ALA A 161 -58.56 -31.90 -0.06
N GLY A 162 -58.60 -32.29 1.24
CA GLY A 162 -58.14 -33.59 1.72
C GLY A 162 -56.62 -33.73 1.89
N PHE A 163 -55.89 -32.62 2.00
CA PHE A 163 -54.44 -32.61 2.22
C PHE A 163 -54.08 -32.46 3.71
N PRO A 164 -52.93 -33.00 4.15
CA PRO A 164 -52.43 -32.81 5.52
C PRO A 164 -52.22 -31.34 5.87
N ARG A 165 -52.39 -31.02 7.17
CA ARG A 165 -52.10 -29.68 7.70
C ARG A 165 -50.61 -29.36 7.63
N VAL A 166 -50.32 -28.08 7.49
CA VAL A 166 -49.00 -27.45 7.52
C VAL A 166 -48.70 -27.01 8.95
N GLU A 167 -47.50 -27.32 9.40
CA GLU A 167 -46.98 -26.86 10.69
C GLU A 167 -46.21 -25.54 10.55
N ARG A 168 -46.10 -24.76 11.66
CA ARG A 168 -45.46 -23.44 11.65
C ARG A 168 -44.01 -23.46 11.15
N ASN A 169 -43.24 -24.49 11.51
CA ASN A 169 -41.85 -24.64 11.09
C ASN A 169 -41.74 -24.96 9.59
N GLN A 170 -42.66 -25.76 9.04
CA GLN A 170 -42.73 -26.04 7.61
C GLN A 170 -43.04 -24.76 6.82
N LEU A 171 -44.02 -23.99 7.29
CA LEU A 171 -44.35 -22.69 6.70
C LEU A 171 -43.15 -21.75 6.72
N ALA A 172 -42.47 -21.60 7.86
CA ALA A 172 -41.31 -20.73 7.98
C ALA A 172 -40.16 -21.14 7.04
N ALA A 173 -39.91 -22.45 6.88
CA ALA A 173 -38.91 -22.97 5.95
C ALA A 173 -39.26 -22.64 4.49
N SER A 174 -40.49 -22.92 4.05
CA SER A 174 -40.92 -22.61 2.68
C SER A 174 -40.99 -21.09 2.41
N ILE A 175 -41.33 -20.27 3.41
CA ILE A 175 -41.26 -18.80 3.28
C ILE A 175 -39.82 -18.34 3.03
N ASN A 176 -38.82 -18.92 3.69
CA ASN A 176 -37.43 -18.55 3.45
C ASN A 176 -36.98 -18.93 2.03
N VAL A 177 -37.40 -20.08 1.51
CA VAL A 177 -37.17 -20.47 0.11
C VAL A 177 -37.83 -19.48 -0.85
N LEU A 178 -39.07 -19.08 -0.57
CA LEU A 178 -39.79 -18.11 -1.39
C LEU A 178 -39.11 -16.73 -1.38
N LYS A 179 -38.62 -16.29 -0.21
CA LYS A 179 -37.83 -15.06 -0.08
C LYS A 179 -36.58 -15.08 -0.94
N SER A 180 -35.78 -16.15 -0.89
CA SER A 180 -34.59 -16.28 -1.77
C SER A 180 -34.98 -16.27 -3.25
N THR A 181 -36.08 -16.94 -3.61
CA THR A 181 -36.58 -16.91 -5.00
C THR A 181 -36.99 -15.51 -5.45
N HIS A 182 -37.68 -14.74 -4.59
CA HIS A 182 -38.09 -13.36 -4.88
C HIS A 182 -36.88 -12.42 -4.93
N ALA A 183 -35.97 -12.53 -3.97
CA ALA A 183 -34.72 -11.79 -3.89
C ALA A 183 -33.89 -11.99 -5.16
N ARG A 184 -33.77 -13.24 -5.63
CA ARG A 184 -33.09 -13.55 -6.88
C ARG A 184 -33.77 -12.94 -8.10
N SER A 185 -35.10 -12.96 -8.15
CA SER A 185 -35.87 -12.30 -9.22
C SER A 185 -35.60 -10.78 -9.24
N ALA A 186 -35.57 -10.16 -8.07
CA ALA A 186 -35.24 -8.75 -7.90
C ALA A 186 -33.79 -8.46 -8.33
N ALA A 187 -32.83 -9.27 -7.91
CA ALA A 187 -31.42 -9.15 -8.28
C ALA A 187 -31.21 -9.29 -9.79
N LEU A 188 -31.82 -10.29 -10.43
CA LEU A 188 -31.80 -10.43 -11.88
C LEU A 188 -32.36 -9.19 -12.59
N SER A 189 -33.39 -8.55 -12.02
CA SER A 189 -33.96 -7.34 -12.58
C SER A 189 -33.02 -6.12 -12.48
N VAL A 190 -32.26 -6.02 -11.38
CA VAL A 190 -31.19 -5.02 -11.23
C VAL A 190 -30.10 -5.24 -12.27
N TRP A 191 -29.64 -6.49 -12.42
CA TRP A 191 -28.61 -6.87 -13.39
C TRP A 191 -29.01 -6.70 -14.87
N ARG A 192 -30.29 -6.48 -15.17
CA ARG A 192 -30.77 -6.13 -16.52
C ARG A 192 -30.70 -4.63 -16.81
N GLN A 193 -30.49 -3.79 -15.80
CA GLN A 193 -30.34 -2.34 -15.96
C GLN A 193 -28.97 -2.00 -16.55
N ASP A 194 -28.83 -0.77 -17.05
CA ASP A 194 -27.55 -0.31 -17.61
C ASP A 194 -26.47 -0.11 -16.52
N GLU A 195 -26.84 0.31 -15.32
CA GLU A 195 -25.92 0.56 -14.19
C GLU A 195 -26.40 -0.19 -12.93
N PRO A 196 -26.21 -1.52 -12.85
CA PRO A 196 -26.77 -2.35 -11.77
C PRO A 196 -26.26 -1.98 -10.37
N GLY A 197 -24.96 -1.63 -10.25
CA GLY A 197 -24.39 -1.25 -8.97
C GLY A 197 -25.02 0.03 -8.40
N LYS A 198 -25.23 1.06 -9.23
CA LYS A 198 -25.90 2.30 -8.79
C LYS A 198 -27.34 2.08 -8.36
N VAL A 199 -28.09 1.24 -9.08
CA VAL A 199 -29.47 0.91 -8.72
C VAL A 199 -29.50 0.20 -7.37
N MET A 200 -28.59 -0.75 -7.16
CA MET A 200 -28.50 -1.47 -5.89
C MET A 200 -27.99 -0.58 -4.76
N GLU A 201 -27.03 0.31 -5.02
CA GLU A 201 -26.49 1.28 -4.06
C GLU A 201 -27.59 2.19 -3.52
N SER A 202 -28.41 2.79 -4.40
CA SER A 202 -29.57 3.60 -4.00
C SER A 202 -30.52 2.83 -3.09
N LEU A 203 -30.78 1.55 -3.39
CA LEU A 203 -31.61 0.69 -2.55
C LEU A 203 -30.95 0.38 -1.20
N VAL A 204 -29.63 0.15 -1.18
CA VAL A 204 -28.88 -0.12 0.04
C VAL A 204 -28.87 1.10 0.95
N GLU A 205 -28.54 2.28 0.42
CA GLU A 205 -28.58 3.54 1.17
C GLU A 205 -29.96 3.80 1.77
N ALA A 206 -31.02 3.65 0.96
CA ALA A 206 -32.40 3.86 1.41
C ALA A 206 -32.86 2.86 2.48
N GLU A 207 -32.34 1.64 2.51
CA GLU A 207 -32.65 0.64 3.54
C GLU A 207 -31.79 0.78 4.80
N VAL A 208 -30.54 1.22 4.66
CA VAL A 208 -29.61 1.48 5.78
C VAL A 208 -30.06 2.68 6.61
N GLU A 209 -30.69 3.69 6.00
CA GLU A 209 -31.25 4.84 6.71
C GLU A 209 -32.48 4.51 7.58
N LYS A 210 -33.09 3.33 7.42
CA LYS A 210 -34.29 2.95 8.17
C LYS A 210 -33.94 2.41 9.55
N ASP A 211 -34.78 2.73 10.55
CA ASP A 211 -34.73 2.14 11.90
C ASP A 211 -34.76 0.59 11.86
N ARG A 212 -35.42 0.02 10.86
CA ARG A 212 -35.48 -1.41 10.60
C ARG A 212 -35.51 -1.69 9.10
N ALA A 213 -34.42 -2.24 8.59
CA ALA A 213 -34.34 -2.72 7.22
C ALA A 213 -35.38 -3.82 6.92
N SER A 214 -35.76 -3.92 5.66
CA SER A 214 -36.77 -4.89 5.21
C SER A 214 -36.37 -6.35 5.48
N ARG A 215 -37.34 -7.20 5.78
CA ARG A 215 -37.12 -8.62 6.13
C ARG A 215 -36.59 -9.50 4.99
N ILE A 216 -36.61 -9.01 3.75
CA ILE A 216 -36.04 -9.69 2.58
C ILE A 216 -34.72 -9.05 2.14
N PHE A 217 -34.42 -7.83 2.60
CA PHE A 217 -33.32 -7.02 2.07
C PHE A 217 -31.95 -7.72 2.13
N ALA A 218 -31.60 -8.35 3.25
CA ALA A 218 -30.34 -9.09 3.36
C ALA A 218 -30.25 -10.26 2.37
N GLU A 219 -31.36 -10.92 2.02
CA GLU A 219 -31.38 -11.96 0.98
C GLU A 219 -31.23 -11.35 -0.42
N PHE A 220 -31.81 -10.18 -0.65
CA PHE A 220 -31.66 -9.44 -1.91
C PHE A 220 -30.19 -9.04 -2.14
N VAL A 221 -29.51 -8.48 -1.14
CA VAL A 221 -28.07 -8.17 -1.23
C VAL A 221 -27.25 -9.44 -1.52
N ARG A 222 -27.55 -10.56 -0.85
CA ARG A 222 -26.87 -11.85 -1.12
C ARG A 222 -27.05 -12.33 -2.55
N GLU A 223 -28.27 -12.32 -3.08
CA GLU A 223 -28.52 -12.77 -4.45
C GLU A 223 -27.90 -11.81 -5.48
N TYR A 224 -27.89 -10.50 -5.21
CA TYR A 224 -27.15 -9.53 -6.01
C TYR A 224 -25.65 -9.86 -6.04
N ASP A 225 -25.07 -10.12 -4.87
CA ASP A 225 -23.66 -10.45 -4.72
C ASP A 225 -23.27 -11.74 -5.45
N ILE A 226 -24.07 -12.81 -5.31
CA ILE A 226 -23.87 -14.07 -6.03
C ILE A 226 -23.83 -13.85 -7.56
N LEU A 227 -24.68 -12.96 -8.07
CA LEU A 227 -24.71 -12.62 -9.51
C LEU A 227 -23.54 -11.71 -9.94
N SER A 228 -22.94 -10.97 -9.01
CA SER A 228 -21.77 -10.11 -9.25
C SER A 228 -20.46 -10.90 -9.44
N GLU A 229 -20.37 -12.08 -8.83
CA GLU A 229 -19.12 -12.86 -8.71
C GLU A 229 -18.39 -13.10 -10.05
N PRO A 230 -19.04 -13.49 -11.15
CA PRO A 230 -18.34 -13.70 -12.41
C PRO A 230 -17.68 -12.43 -12.97
N TYR A 231 -18.27 -11.25 -12.70
CA TYR A 231 -17.73 -9.96 -13.14
C TYR A 231 -16.55 -9.54 -12.28
N LEU A 232 -16.71 -9.64 -10.96
CA LEU A 232 -15.65 -9.34 -10.00
C LEU A 232 -14.44 -10.27 -10.20
N ALA A 233 -14.66 -11.56 -10.45
CA ALA A 233 -13.58 -12.51 -10.75
C ALA A 233 -12.77 -12.09 -11.99
N ARG A 234 -13.42 -11.62 -13.06
CA ARG A 234 -12.74 -11.12 -14.27
C ARG A 234 -11.92 -9.86 -13.99
N ILE A 235 -12.47 -8.92 -13.21
CA ILE A 235 -11.76 -7.69 -12.82
C ILE A 235 -10.56 -8.03 -11.96
N SER A 236 -10.71 -8.93 -10.98
CA SER A 236 -9.62 -9.41 -10.12
C SER A 236 -8.50 -10.08 -10.92
N GLU A 237 -8.85 -10.93 -11.90
CA GLU A 237 -7.87 -11.54 -12.80
C GLU A 237 -7.14 -10.50 -13.67
N ALA A 238 -7.85 -9.49 -14.18
CA ALA A 238 -7.24 -8.40 -14.93
C ALA A 238 -6.29 -7.56 -14.06
N ILE A 239 -6.65 -7.29 -12.80
CA ILE A 239 -5.77 -6.62 -11.83
C ILE A 239 -4.52 -7.47 -11.58
N ASP A 240 -4.67 -8.78 -11.37
CA ASP A 240 -3.54 -9.70 -11.17
C ASP A 240 -2.57 -9.68 -12.37
N GLN A 241 -3.10 -9.63 -13.60
CA GLN A 241 -2.28 -9.49 -14.81
C GLN A 241 -1.52 -8.15 -14.83
N GLN A 242 -2.16 -7.04 -14.47
CA GLN A 242 -1.50 -5.74 -14.41
C GLN A 242 -0.43 -5.67 -13.31
N ILE A 243 -0.64 -6.32 -12.16
CA ILE A 243 0.37 -6.43 -11.10
C ILE A 243 1.63 -7.12 -11.64
N GLU A 244 1.49 -8.23 -12.36
CA GLU A 244 2.62 -8.93 -12.96
C GLU A 244 3.33 -8.10 -14.04
N LEU A 245 2.60 -7.29 -14.81
CA LEU A 245 3.21 -6.33 -15.75
C LEU A 245 3.98 -5.22 -15.01
N ALA A 246 3.44 -4.69 -13.90
CA ALA A 246 4.08 -3.65 -13.11
C ALA A 246 5.43 -4.10 -12.53
N ARG A 247 5.55 -5.38 -12.17
CA ARG A 247 6.78 -5.98 -11.64
C ARG A 247 7.90 -6.11 -12.67
N GLN A 248 7.58 -6.09 -13.96
CA GLN A 248 8.58 -6.22 -15.03
C GLN A 248 9.33 -4.89 -15.28
N PRO A 249 10.68 -4.85 -15.23
CA PRO A 249 11.45 -3.61 -15.39
C PRO A 249 11.27 -2.89 -16.74
N SER A 250 10.83 -3.61 -17.77
CA SER A 250 10.71 -3.11 -19.15
C SER A 250 9.36 -2.44 -19.47
N TYR A 251 8.37 -2.56 -18.59
CA TYR A 251 7.02 -2.06 -18.85
C TYR A 251 6.83 -0.61 -18.39
N GLN A 252 5.95 0.12 -19.08
CA GLN A 252 5.62 1.50 -18.75
C GLN A 252 4.67 1.54 -17.55
N LEU A 253 5.22 1.80 -16.37
CA LEU A 253 4.47 1.90 -15.11
C LEU A 253 3.30 2.89 -15.17
N GLU A 254 3.42 3.96 -15.97
CA GLU A 254 2.34 4.93 -16.14
C GLU A 254 1.06 4.27 -16.67
N ALA A 255 1.17 3.54 -17.79
CA ALA A 255 0.04 2.87 -18.40
C ALA A 255 -0.55 1.78 -17.50
N VAL A 256 0.32 0.98 -16.86
CA VAL A 256 -0.11 -0.12 -15.98
C VAL A 256 -0.84 0.41 -14.74
N THR A 257 -0.32 1.45 -14.08
CA THR A 257 -0.97 2.02 -12.89
C THR A 257 -2.26 2.77 -13.22
N SER A 258 -2.38 3.35 -14.41
CA SER A 258 -3.64 3.91 -14.90
C SER A 258 -4.69 2.82 -15.15
N GLU A 259 -4.30 1.72 -15.80
CA GLU A 259 -5.22 0.59 -16.04
C GLU A 259 -5.70 -0.04 -14.73
N ILE A 260 -4.81 -0.21 -13.73
CA ILE A 260 -5.22 -0.70 -12.41
C ILE A 260 -6.25 0.24 -11.76
N ALA A 261 -6.06 1.56 -11.85
CA ALA A 261 -7.01 2.52 -11.30
C ALA A 261 -8.38 2.45 -12.01
N GLU A 262 -8.39 2.25 -13.34
CA GLU A 262 -9.63 2.05 -14.11
C GLU A 262 -10.34 0.73 -13.75
N LEU A 263 -9.59 -0.34 -13.51
CA LEU A 263 -10.13 -1.62 -13.07
C LEU A 263 -10.68 -1.54 -11.64
N LEU A 264 -10.03 -0.79 -10.75
CA LEU A 264 -10.55 -0.52 -9.41
C LEU A 264 -11.86 0.26 -9.46
N GLN A 265 -11.99 1.28 -10.33
CA GLN A 265 -13.28 1.96 -10.51
C GLN A 265 -14.36 1.00 -11.00
N GLN A 266 -14.06 0.10 -11.95
CA GLN A 266 -15.02 -0.90 -12.41
C GLN A 266 -15.42 -1.89 -11.32
N TRP A 267 -14.50 -2.21 -10.40
CA TRP A 267 -14.81 -3.01 -9.22
C TRP A 267 -15.81 -2.30 -8.32
N ASP A 268 -15.54 -1.03 -8.02
CA ASP A 268 -16.38 -0.14 -7.23
C ASP A 268 -17.80 -0.04 -7.80
N ASP A 269 -17.90 0.27 -9.09
CA ASP A 269 -19.16 0.43 -9.83
C ASP A 269 -20.09 -0.79 -9.74
N VAL A 270 -19.56 -1.97 -9.38
CA VAL A 270 -20.31 -3.21 -9.18
C VAL A 270 -20.48 -3.56 -7.71
N ASN A 271 -19.44 -3.43 -6.90
CA ASN A 271 -19.36 -4.00 -5.55
C ASN A 271 -19.67 -3.01 -4.42
N GLN A 272 -19.70 -1.71 -4.70
CA GLN A 272 -20.06 -0.65 -3.74
C GLN A 272 -21.30 -0.96 -2.89
N PRO A 273 -22.45 -1.39 -3.45
CA PRO A 273 -23.61 -1.76 -2.63
C PRO A 273 -23.34 -2.87 -1.60
N VAL A 274 -22.47 -3.83 -1.91
CA VAL A 274 -22.11 -4.92 -1.00
C VAL A 274 -21.16 -4.41 0.08
N GLN A 275 -20.20 -3.55 -0.26
CA GLN A 275 -19.26 -2.93 0.69
C GLN A 275 -20.01 -2.08 1.73
N VAL A 276 -20.92 -1.20 1.27
CA VAL A 276 -21.76 -0.37 2.15
C VAL A 276 -22.64 -1.24 3.06
N PHE A 277 -23.24 -2.30 2.50
CA PHE A 277 -24.08 -3.21 3.28
C PHE A 277 -23.28 -3.94 4.38
N GLU A 278 -22.12 -4.52 4.06
CA GLU A 278 -21.27 -5.21 5.04
C GLU A 278 -20.74 -4.25 6.11
N GLN A 279 -20.34 -3.02 5.73
CA GLN A 279 -19.90 -1.99 6.67
C GLN A 279 -21.01 -1.67 7.68
N HIS A 280 -22.25 -1.50 7.22
CA HIS A 280 -23.39 -1.27 8.11
C HIS A 280 -23.66 -2.45 9.07
N GLN A 281 -23.32 -3.68 8.68
CA GLN A 281 -23.36 -4.85 9.58
C GLN A 281 -22.15 -4.93 10.53
N GLY A 282 -21.18 -4.02 10.42
CA GLY A 282 -19.93 -4.04 11.19
C GLY A 282 -18.92 -5.05 10.68
N HIS A 283 -19.01 -5.44 9.40
CA HIS A 283 -18.09 -6.34 8.72
C HIS A 283 -17.32 -5.61 7.62
N GLU A 284 -16.24 -6.23 7.15
CA GLU A 284 -15.48 -5.77 5.98
C GLU A 284 -15.63 -6.77 4.83
N GLU A 285 -15.83 -6.26 3.61
CA GLU A 285 -16.00 -7.12 2.43
C GLU A 285 -14.68 -7.81 2.07
N GLY A 286 -14.72 -9.15 2.03
CA GLY A 286 -13.53 -9.98 1.97
C GLY A 286 -12.75 -9.89 0.66
N ARG A 287 -13.42 -9.78 -0.50
CA ARG A 287 -12.75 -9.76 -1.82
C ARG A 287 -12.03 -8.43 -2.05
N SER A 288 -12.66 -7.31 -1.68
CA SER A 288 -12.08 -5.96 -1.72
C SER A 288 -10.83 -5.89 -0.85
N LYS A 289 -10.87 -6.50 0.34
CA LYS A 289 -9.70 -6.61 1.22
C LYS A 289 -8.54 -7.38 0.57
N GLN A 290 -8.83 -8.47 -0.14
CA GLN A 290 -7.80 -9.22 -0.88
C GLN A 290 -7.17 -8.40 -2.01
N ILE A 291 -7.97 -7.63 -2.77
CA ILE A 291 -7.45 -6.73 -3.80
C ILE A 291 -6.56 -5.65 -3.19
N TYR A 292 -7.01 -5.04 -2.09
CA TYR A 292 -6.21 -4.10 -1.32
C TYR A 292 -4.86 -4.69 -0.90
N GLU A 293 -4.85 -5.90 -0.31
CA GLU A 293 -3.61 -6.54 0.16
C GLU A 293 -2.61 -6.77 -0.98
N LYS A 294 -3.08 -7.27 -2.13
CA LYS A 294 -2.26 -7.48 -3.33
C LYS A 294 -1.67 -6.17 -3.85
N LEU A 295 -2.49 -5.14 -4.02
CA LEU A 295 -2.07 -3.86 -4.59
C LEU A 295 -1.21 -3.05 -3.62
N ARG A 296 -1.48 -3.11 -2.32
CA ARG A 296 -0.59 -2.53 -1.31
C ARG A 296 0.79 -3.17 -1.32
N SER A 297 0.88 -4.50 -1.49
CA SER A 297 2.18 -5.17 -1.67
C SER A 297 2.93 -4.58 -2.86
N LEU A 298 2.26 -4.41 -4.00
CA LEU A 298 2.85 -3.76 -5.17
C LEU A 298 3.28 -2.31 -4.88
N CYS A 299 2.47 -1.51 -4.17
CA CYS A 299 2.85 -0.15 -3.77
C CYS A 299 4.14 -0.14 -2.95
N LEU A 300 4.26 -1.06 -1.98
CA LEU A 300 5.45 -1.18 -1.13
C LEU A 300 6.68 -1.63 -1.92
N GLU A 301 6.54 -2.58 -2.84
CA GLU A 301 7.60 -3.02 -3.76
C GLU A 301 8.08 -1.83 -4.62
N LEU A 302 7.15 -1.11 -5.25
CA LEU A 302 7.46 0.05 -6.11
C LEU A 302 8.17 1.16 -5.33
N ALA A 303 7.68 1.50 -4.13
CA ALA A 303 8.24 2.57 -3.33
C ALA A 303 9.61 2.18 -2.73
N ASN A 304 9.69 1.02 -2.06
CA ASN A 304 10.87 0.67 -1.27
C ASN A 304 12.03 0.12 -2.12
N GLU A 305 11.73 -0.68 -3.14
CA GLU A 305 12.77 -1.35 -3.93
C GLU A 305 13.17 -0.54 -5.16
N ARG A 306 12.23 0.21 -5.74
CA ARG A 306 12.43 0.91 -7.02
C ARG A 306 12.40 2.44 -6.90
N GLY A 307 11.98 2.98 -5.75
CA GLY A 307 11.84 4.42 -5.53
C GLY A 307 10.72 5.05 -6.37
N GLU A 308 9.80 4.27 -6.92
CA GLU A 308 8.73 4.70 -7.82
C GLU A 308 7.55 5.34 -7.07
N PHE A 309 7.83 6.36 -6.25
CA PHE A 309 6.88 6.96 -5.31
C PHE A 309 5.62 7.50 -5.98
N ARG A 310 5.76 8.17 -7.13
CA ARG A 310 4.62 8.70 -7.89
C ARG A 310 3.63 7.61 -8.33
N HIS A 311 4.13 6.47 -8.78
CA HIS A 311 3.30 5.35 -9.24
C HIS A 311 2.66 4.62 -8.05
N ALA A 312 3.42 4.38 -6.98
CA ALA A 312 2.90 3.83 -5.74
C ALA A 312 1.81 4.73 -5.13
N LYS A 313 2.01 6.05 -5.14
CA LYS A 313 1.05 7.02 -4.64
C LYS A 313 -0.27 6.95 -5.41
N ARG A 314 -0.23 6.94 -6.74
CA ARG A 314 -1.44 6.80 -7.58
C ARG A 314 -2.23 5.55 -7.21
N LEU A 315 -1.56 4.42 -7.05
CA LEU A 315 -2.22 3.16 -6.67
C LEU A 315 -2.83 3.26 -5.27
N SER A 316 -2.13 3.84 -4.29
CA SER A 316 -2.67 4.08 -2.95
C SER A 316 -3.86 5.05 -2.94
N GLU A 317 -3.84 6.10 -3.77
CA GLU A 317 -4.98 7.01 -3.95
C GLU A 317 -6.18 6.30 -4.58
N ALA A 318 -5.96 5.47 -5.61
CA ALA A 318 -7.02 4.68 -6.24
C ALA A 318 -7.63 3.70 -5.24
N LEU A 319 -6.81 2.99 -4.46
CA LEU A 319 -7.27 2.10 -3.39
C LEU A 319 -8.10 2.85 -2.33
N LEU A 320 -7.65 4.04 -1.91
CA LEU A 320 -8.38 4.84 -0.92
C LEU A 320 -9.71 5.36 -1.46
N HIS A 321 -9.79 5.66 -2.76
CA HIS A 321 -11.03 6.08 -3.40
C HIS A 321 -12.04 4.93 -3.54
N THR A 322 -11.55 3.73 -3.83
CA THR A 322 -12.36 2.52 -4.10
C THR A 322 -12.80 1.81 -2.82
N PHE A 323 -12.03 1.92 -1.73
CA PHE A 323 -12.28 1.17 -0.51
C PHE A 323 -12.40 2.04 0.76
N PRO A 324 -13.17 3.14 0.76
CA PRO A 324 -13.36 3.93 1.98
C PRO A 324 -14.11 3.18 3.09
N GLU A 325 -14.92 2.17 2.76
CA GLU A 325 -15.73 1.35 3.68
C GLU A 325 -14.88 0.32 4.44
N LEU A 326 -13.67 0.02 3.97
CA LEU A 326 -12.74 -0.87 4.66
C LEU A 326 -12.00 -0.10 5.77
N GLU A 327 -12.67 0.13 6.91
CA GLU A 327 -12.18 0.98 7.99
C GLU A 327 -10.78 0.61 8.49
N SER A 328 -10.43 -0.68 8.56
CA SER A 328 -9.12 -1.12 9.05
C SER A 328 -7.97 -0.73 8.12
N VAL A 329 -8.25 -0.43 6.85
CA VAL A 329 -7.23 -0.14 5.84
C VAL A 329 -7.24 1.31 5.37
N ALA A 330 -8.40 1.99 5.42
CA ALA A 330 -8.55 3.37 4.96
C ALA A 330 -7.59 4.34 5.67
N GLU A 331 -7.45 4.25 7.00
CA GLU A 331 -6.51 5.08 7.75
C GLU A 331 -5.05 4.78 7.39
N VAL A 332 -4.75 3.51 7.10
CA VAL A 332 -3.40 3.12 6.69
C VAL A 332 -3.07 3.65 5.29
N LEU A 333 -4.04 3.63 4.37
CA LEU A 333 -3.89 4.20 3.02
C LEU A 333 -3.71 5.72 3.05
N LYS A 334 -4.43 6.45 3.92
CA LYS A 334 -4.19 7.89 4.12
C LYS A 334 -2.75 8.16 4.54
N GLY A 335 -2.24 7.39 5.51
CA GLY A 335 -0.84 7.48 5.94
C GLY A 335 0.15 7.13 4.83
N ASP A 336 -0.14 6.11 4.01
CA ASP A 336 0.70 5.75 2.88
C ASP A 336 0.77 6.89 1.83
N VAL A 337 -0.38 7.48 1.48
CA VAL A 337 -0.42 8.59 0.51
C VAL A 337 0.41 9.77 0.99
N GLU A 338 0.24 10.19 2.26
CA GLU A 338 1.03 11.28 2.86
C GLU A 338 2.54 10.96 2.88
N ALA A 339 2.91 9.73 3.26
CA ALA A 339 4.30 9.30 3.26
C ALA A 339 4.91 9.33 1.84
N LEU A 340 4.16 8.84 0.85
CA LEU A 340 4.61 8.80 -0.54
C LEU A 340 4.71 10.19 -1.17
N GLU A 341 3.81 11.14 -0.82
CA GLU A 341 3.94 12.54 -1.23
C GLU A 341 5.23 13.16 -0.69
N ASN A 342 5.49 12.98 0.61
CA ASN A 342 6.70 13.50 1.24
C ASN A 342 7.98 12.92 0.59
N LEU A 343 7.98 11.61 0.29
CA LEU A 343 9.11 10.95 -0.37
C LEU A 343 9.30 11.43 -1.82
N ASP A 344 8.21 11.63 -2.57
CA ASP A 344 8.26 12.16 -3.93
C ASP A 344 8.76 13.61 -3.96
N GLU A 345 8.33 14.45 -3.00
CA GLU A 345 8.81 15.82 -2.86
C GLU A 345 10.29 15.86 -2.48
N GLN A 346 10.73 15.05 -1.52
CA GLN A 346 12.14 14.92 -1.17
C GLN A 346 12.98 14.45 -2.38
N ARG A 347 12.52 13.46 -3.15
CA ARG A 347 13.21 13.00 -4.35
C ARG A 347 13.35 14.10 -5.39
N LYS A 348 12.27 14.85 -5.66
CA LYS A 348 12.30 16.02 -6.56
C LYS A 348 13.30 17.05 -6.07
N GLN A 349 13.33 17.35 -4.78
CA GLN A 349 14.27 18.31 -4.19
C GLN A 349 15.73 17.87 -4.39
N PHE A 350 16.05 16.59 -4.17
CA PHE A 350 17.43 16.10 -4.30
C PHE A 350 17.84 15.75 -5.74
N SER A 351 16.91 15.60 -6.68
CA SER A 351 17.21 15.32 -8.09
C SER A 351 18.11 16.39 -8.74
N VAL A 352 18.06 17.64 -8.26
CA VAL A 352 18.94 18.73 -8.71
C VAL A 352 20.43 18.47 -8.41
N LEU A 353 20.73 17.56 -7.48
CA LEU A 353 22.10 17.15 -7.16
C LEU A 353 22.65 16.09 -8.12
N GLU A 354 21.81 15.37 -8.87
CA GLU A 354 22.25 14.27 -9.73
C GLU A 354 23.31 14.70 -10.77
N PRO A 355 23.16 15.85 -11.47
CA PRO A 355 24.20 16.32 -12.39
C PRO A 355 25.53 16.63 -11.69
N LEU A 356 25.49 17.12 -10.45
CA LEU A 356 26.68 17.41 -9.66
C LEU A 356 27.39 16.12 -9.22
N VAL A 357 26.62 15.14 -8.73
CA VAL A 357 27.15 13.82 -8.35
C VAL A 357 27.80 13.16 -9.58
N ALA A 358 27.12 13.15 -10.73
CA ALA A 358 27.65 12.60 -11.97
C ALA A 358 28.94 13.30 -12.42
N ALA A 359 29.01 14.63 -12.36
CA ALA A 359 30.20 15.39 -12.70
C ALA A 359 31.38 15.09 -11.74
N CYS A 360 31.12 14.98 -10.43
CA CYS A 360 32.12 14.60 -9.44
C CYS A 360 32.63 13.18 -9.65
N GLU A 361 31.75 12.20 -9.88
CA GLU A 361 32.13 10.81 -10.16
C GLU A 361 32.96 10.69 -11.44
N ALA A 362 32.56 11.38 -12.53
CA ALA A 362 33.35 11.43 -13.75
C ALA A 362 34.76 12.02 -13.52
N ALA A 363 34.87 13.00 -12.62
CA ALA A 363 36.16 13.59 -12.26
C ALA A 363 37.04 12.68 -11.40
N LYS A 364 36.46 11.78 -10.57
CA LYS A 364 37.22 10.75 -9.83
C LYS A 364 38.03 9.86 -10.79
N SER A 365 37.54 9.60 -12.00
CA SER A 365 38.27 8.85 -13.03
C SER A 365 39.34 9.67 -13.78
N GLN A 366 39.39 11.00 -13.62
CA GLN A 366 40.27 11.90 -14.40
C GLN A 366 41.05 12.92 -13.55
N VAL A 367 41.47 12.53 -12.34
CA VAL A 367 42.14 13.42 -11.36
C VAL A 367 43.32 14.23 -11.92
N PRO A 368 44.23 13.70 -12.78
CA PRO A 368 45.32 14.53 -13.34
C PRO A 368 44.84 15.71 -14.19
N LYS A 369 43.74 15.53 -14.94
CA LYS A 369 43.12 16.61 -15.72
C LYS A 369 42.41 17.60 -14.80
N LEU A 370 41.74 17.10 -13.76
CA LEU A 370 41.11 17.91 -12.72
C LEU A 370 42.15 18.83 -12.05
N LYS A 371 43.28 18.27 -11.59
CA LYS A 371 44.41 19.01 -11.03
C LYS A 371 44.90 20.12 -11.96
N SER A 372 45.20 19.76 -13.21
CA SER A 372 45.69 20.72 -14.20
C SER A 372 44.72 21.86 -14.47
N ALA A 373 43.41 21.61 -14.40
CA ALA A 373 42.38 22.63 -14.57
C ALA A 373 42.25 23.54 -13.34
N LEU A 374 42.25 22.96 -12.12
CA LEU A 374 42.22 23.70 -10.86
C LEU A 374 43.45 24.58 -10.67
N GLN A 375 44.64 24.12 -11.06
CA GLN A 375 45.86 24.93 -11.01
C GLN A 375 45.82 26.15 -11.93
N ARG A 376 45.14 26.04 -13.08
CA ARG A 376 45.04 27.12 -14.07
C ARG A 376 44.03 28.20 -13.70
N SER A 377 42.85 27.80 -13.22
CA SER A 377 41.69 28.70 -13.11
C SER A 377 40.99 28.66 -11.75
N GLY A 378 41.44 27.80 -10.84
CA GLY A 378 40.73 27.55 -9.58
C GLY A 378 39.37 26.87 -9.77
N PHE A 379 38.56 26.87 -8.73
CA PHE A 379 37.18 26.43 -8.76
C PHE A 379 36.25 27.65 -8.97
N ALA A 380 36.07 28.04 -10.23
CA ALA A 380 35.43 29.29 -10.60
C ALA A 380 34.66 29.17 -11.93
N PRO A 381 33.78 30.14 -12.27
CA PRO A 381 33.01 30.11 -13.52
C PRO A 381 33.88 30.06 -14.79
N ALA A 382 35.08 30.64 -14.74
CA ALA A 382 36.02 30.71 -15.86
C ALA A 382 36.80 29.39 -16.10
N SER A 383 36.61 28.38 -15.27
CA SER A 383 37.32 27.11 -15.35
C SER A 383 36.96 26.32 -16.61
N ARG A 384 37.80 25.34 -16.97
CA ARG A 384 37.64 24.52 -18.19
C ARG A 384 37.63 23.03 -17.85
N GLY A 385 37.06 22.21 -18.75
CA GLY A 385 36.98 20.75 -18.58
C GLY A 385 36.14 20.35 -17.37
N ALA A 386 36.53 19.28 -16.67
CA ALA A 386 35.80 18.73 -15.53
C ALA A 386 35.46 19.76 -14.44
N VAL A 387 36.33 20.75 -14.17
CA VAL A 387 36.05 21.80 -13.17
C VAL A 387 34.90 22.69 -13.59
N LYS A 388 34.74 22.96 -14.90
CA LYS A 388 33.61 23.76 -15.42
C LYS A 388 32.30 23.03 -15.19
N GLU A 389 32.27 21.73 -15.48
CA GLU A 389 31.10 20.87 -15.33
C GLU A 389 30.69 20.76 -13.87
N ILE A 390 31.65 20.48 -12.97
CA ILE A 390 31.41 20.45 -11.52
C ILE A 390 30.94 21.83 -11.03
N PHE A 391 31.60 22.92 -11.41
CA PHE A 391 31.24 24.27 -10.94
C PHE A 391 29.83 24.66 -11.39
N ALA A 392 29.46 24.41 -12.66
CA ALA A 392 28.13 24.73 -13.17
C ALA A 392 27.03 23.91 -12.48
N ALA A 393 27.25 22.61 -12.28
CA ALA A 393 26.32 21.75 -11.57
C ALA A 393 26.22 22.14 -10.08
N PHE A 394 27.34 22.50 -9.45
CA PHE A 394 27.40 22.97 -8.08
C PHE A 394 26.69 24.31 -7.90
N ASP A 395 26.92 25.28 -8.78
CA ASP A 395 26.28 26.60 -8.73
C ASP A 395 24.77 26.50 -8.82
N ASN A 396 24.25 25.61 -9.68
CA ASN A 396 22.82 25.31 -9.78
C ASN A 396 22.29 24.64 -8.49
N ALA A 397 22.95 23.56 -8.05
CA ALA A 397 22.57 22.81 -6.86
C ALA A 397 22.62 23.64 -5.56
N ALA A 398 23.62 24.52 -5.43
CA ALA A 398 23.78 25.37 -4.24
C ALA A 398 22.74 26.49 -4.19
N LYS A 399 22.20 26.93 -5.33
CA LYS A 399 21.13 27.94 -5.41
C LYS A 399 19.73 27.33 -5.26
N ALA A 400 19.59 26.02 -5.44
CA ALA A 400 18.30 25.35 -5.30
C ALA A 400 17.83 25.33 -3.83
N PRO A 401 16.52 25.51 -3.56
CA PRO A 401 16.00 25.54 -2.20
C PRO A 401 16.23 24.23 -1.44
N GLY A 402 16.82 24.33 -0.24
CA GLY A 402 17.02 23.21 0.69
C GLY A 402 18.12 22.20 0.31
N THR A 403 18.87 22.43 -0.76
CA THR A 403 20.02 21.61 -1.16
C THR A 403 21.38 22.25 -0.85
N GLY A 404 21.38 23.43 -0.22
CA GLY A 404 22.57 24.23 0.08
C GLY A 404 23.73 23.41 0.66
N ASP A 405 23.60 22.86 1.86
CA ASP A 405 24.67 22.06 2.48
C ASP A 405 25.01 20.78 1.69
N ALA A 406 24.01 20.14 1.10
CA ALA A 406 24.20 18.90 0.35
C ALA A 406 25.09 19.10 -0.88
N ALA A 407 24.92 20.22 -1.61
CA ALA A 407 25.77 20.55 -2.76
C ALA A 407 27.25 20.70 -2.35
N PHE A 408 27.53 21.32 -1.20
CA PHE A 408 28.89 21.48 -0.67
C PHE A 408 29.47 20.13 -0.22
N LEU A 409 28.66 19.28 0.42
CA LEU A 409 29.09 17.96 0.85
C LEU A 409 29.48 17.05 -0.34
N VAL A 410 28.79 17.13 -1.48
CA VAL A 410 29.13 16.36 -2.68
C VAL A 410 30.52 16.74 -3.23
N VAL A 411 30.84 18.03 -3.30
CA VAL A 411 32.18 18.47 -3.76
C VAL A 411 33.26 18.21 -2.71
N ARG A 412 32.92 18.32 -1.41
CA ARG A 412 33.80 17.91 -0.30
C ARG A 412 34.16 16.43 -0.38
N ASP A 413 33.22 15.54 -0.72
CA ASP A 413 33.50 14.12 -0.93
C ASP A 413 34.55 13.88 -2.02
N LEU A 414 34.43 14.58 -3.16
CA LEU A 414 35.45 14.55 -4.21
C LEU A 414 36.82 15.02 -3.68
N ALA A 415 36.87 16.08 -2.86
CA ALA A 415 38.11 16.56 -2.27
C ALA A 415 38.72 15.53 -1.31
N LEU A 416 37.91 14.87 -0.48
CA LEU A 416 38.35 13.80 0.42
C LEU A 416 38.89 12.59 -0.33
N PHE A 417 38.20 12.15 -1.40
CA PHE A 417 38.69 11.08 -2.27
C PHE A 417 40.04 11.44 -2.89
N VAL A 418 40.18 12.65 -3.42
CA VAL A 418 41.44 13.11 -4.02
C VAL A 418 42.57 13.18 -2.98
N ASN A 419 42.28 13.62 -1.75
CA ASN A 419 43.28 13.64 -0.69
C ASN A 419 43.68 12.23 -0.23
N ASN A 420 42.70 11.39 0.08
CA ASN A 420 42.94 10.12 0.77
C ASN A 420 43.33 8.99 -0.19
N ASP A 421 42.62 8.86 -1.31
CA ASP A 421 42.82 7.75 -2.25
C ASP A 421 43.89 8.05 -3.30
N ARG A 422 44.18 9.34 -3.54
CA ARG A 422 45.17 9.77 -4.55
C ARG A 422 46.37 10.50 -3.97
N ASP A 423 46.43 10.71 -2.65
CA ASP A 423 47.53 11.39 -1.96
C ASP A 423 47.85 12.77 -2.58
N ASP A 424 46.79 13.52 -2.95
CA ASP A 424 46.92 14.83 -3.63
C ASP A 424 46.28 15.98 -2.83
N PRO A 425 46.91 16.40 -1.72
CA PRO A 425 46.38 17.45 -0.85
C PRO A 425 46.27 18.82 -1.53
N GLU A 426 47.05 19.08 -2.60
CA GLU A 426 46.93 20.32 -3.37
C GLU A 426 45.58 20.42 -4.08
N THR A 427 45.21 19.36 -4.80
CA THR A 427 43.97 19.34 -5.59
C THR A 427 42.76 19.37 -4.67
N ALA A 428 42.80 18.63 -3.55
CA ALA A 428 41.78 18.69 -2.52
C ALA A 428 41.66 20.09 -1.89
N PHE A 429 42.78 20.73 -1.52
CA PHE A 429 42.78 22.10 -1.01
C PHE A 429 42.10 23.07 -1.97
N ARG A 430 42.41 23.00 -3.28
CA ARG A 430 41.83 23.90 -4.29
C ARG A 430 40.33 23.72 -4.46
N LEU A 431 39.80 22.51 -4.25
CA LEU A 431 38.36 22.26 -4.24
C LEU A 431 37.71 22.90 -3.00
N ILE A 432 38.25 22.63 -1.80
CA ILE A 432 37.70 23.15 -0.54
C ILE A 432 37.79 24.69 -0.46
N ASP A 433 38.93 25.28 -0.84
CA ASP A 433 39.09 26.73 -0.89
C ASP A 433 38.13 27.35 -1.91
N GLY A 434 37.91 26.66 -3.03
CA GLY A 434 36.87 26.97 -4.01
C GLY A 434 35.46 27.05 -3.42
N LEU A 435 35.07 26.05 -2.63
CA LEU A 435 33.79 26.04 -1.94
C LEU A 435 33.65 27.19 -0.95
N ILE A 436 34.68 27.47 -0.14
CA ILE A 436 34.65 28.55 0.85
C ILE A 436 34.56 29.93 0.17
N THR A 437 35.30 30.12 -0.91
CA THR A 437 35.36 31.39 -1.65
C THR A 437 34.23 31.58 -2.67
N TYR A 438 33.38 30.57 -2.87
CA TYR A 438 32.21 30.64 -3.75
C TYR A 438 31.31 31.83 -3.39
N PRO A 439 30.95 32.71 -4.35
CA PRO A 439 30.21 33.95 -4.07
C PRO A 439 28.70 33.77 -3.90
N GLY A 440 28.16 32.59 -4.22
CA GLY A 440 26.72 32.32 -4.15
C GLY A 440 26.24 31.95 -2.75
N ALA A 441 25.27 31.03 -2.67
CA ALA A 441 24.73 30.54 -1.42
C ALA A 441 25.83 30.02 -0.49
N LYS A 442 25.74 30.36 0.80
CA LYS A 442 26.69 29.91 1.83
C LYS A 442 26.15 28.66 2.54
N PRO A 443 27.02 27.71 2.91
CA PRO A 443 26.60 26.56 3.70
C PRO A 443 26.33 27.00 5.15
N SER A 444 25.75 26.10 5.94
CA SER A 444 25.55 26.30 7.37
C SER A 444 26.85 26.64 8.09
N GLN A 445 26.73 27.27 9.26
CA GLN A 445 27.89 27.69 10.05
C GLN A 445 28.77 26.50 10.49
N ASP A 446 28.14 25.36 10.80
CA ASP A 446 28.83 24.11 11.16
C ASP A 446 29.66 23.58 9.98
N LEU A 447 29.04 23.47 8.79
CA LEU A 447 29.75 23.02 7.59
C LEU A 447 30.84 24.01 7.15
N SER A 448 30.57 25.33 7.26
CA SER A 448 31.58 26.36 6.99
C SER A 448 32.81 26.22 7.88
N SER A 449 32.61 25.95 9.17
CA SER A 449 33.70 25.76 10.14
C SER A 449 34.53 24.52 9.82
N LYS A 450 33.86 23.40 9.49
CA LYS A 450 34.51 22.14 9.07
C LYS A 450 35.34 22.31 7.80
N LEU A 451 34.78 22.93 6.77
CA LEU A 451 35.50 23.20 5.53
C LEU A 451 36.74 24.07 5.79
N ASP A 452 36.65 25.04 6.70
CA ASP A 452 37.76 25.93 7.01
C ASP A 452 38.87 25.26 7.84
N GLU A 453 38.52 24.31 8.71
CA GLU A 453 39.47 23.41 9.37
C GLU A 453 40.17 22.49 8.35
N GLU A 454 39.40 21.83 7.48
CA GLU A 454 39.93 21.00 6.40
C GLU A 454 40.85 21.79 5.47
N ARG A 455 40.48 23.03 5.13
CA ARG A 455 41.32 23.93 4.33
C ARG A 455 42.70 24.16 4.96
N SER A 456 42.75 24.41 6.28
CA SER A 456 44.00 24.60 7.00
C SER A 456 44.88 23.35 6.93
N VAL A 457 44.30 22.18 7.20
CA VAL A 457 45.01 20.89 7.21
C VAL A 457 45.54 20.53 5.82
N LEU A 458 44.69 20.61 4.79
CA LEU A 458 45.06 20.30 3.41
C LEU A 458 46.18 21.22 2.91
N TYR A 459 46.12 22.52 3.23
CA TYR A 459 47.16 23.46 2.83
C TYR A 459 48.49 23.18 3.52
N ARG A 460 48.47 22.85 4.82
CA ARG A 460 49.65 22.41 5.57
C ARG A 460 50.27 21.19 4.91
N ASN A 461 49.49 20.14 4.68
CA ASN A 461 49.97 18.88 4.11
C ASN A 461 50.52 19.08 2.69
N TRP A 462 49.94 19.98 1.89
CA TRP A 462 50.48 20.36 0.59
C TRP A 462 51.83 21.10 0.69
N LYS A 463 51.98 22.03 1.63
CA LYS A 463 53.17 22.90 1.73
C LYS A 463 54.32 22.31 2.53
N MET A 464 54.07 21.37 3.44
CA MET A 464 55.10 20.74 4.28
C MET A 464 56.22 20.08 3.46
N PRO A 465 55.94 19.31 2.39
CA PRO A 465 57.00 18.75 1.54
C PRO A 465 57.85 19.84 0.87
N GLU A 466 57.27 20.97 0.48
CA GLU A 466 58.01 22.09 -0.10
C GLU A 466 58.89 22.79 0.94
N LEU A 467 58.39 22.97 2.16
CA LEU A 467 59.18 23.48 3.27
C LEU A 467 60.41 22.60 3.55
N ASN A 468 60.23 21.28 3.54
CA ASN A 468 61.31 20.31 3.73
C ASN A 468 62.38 20.39 2.64
N ARG A 469 61.96 20.54 1.37
CA ARG A 469 62.91 20.75 0.24
C ARG A 469 63.70 22.05 0.39
N GLN A 470 63.10 23.09 0.97
CA GLN A 470 63.75 24.39 1.19
C GLN A 470 64.59 24.44 2.46
N SER A 471 64.74 23.36 3.23
CA SER A 471 65.47 23.33 4.52
C SER A 471 66.91 23.89 4.48
N GLY A 472 67.57 23.86 3.32
CA GLY A 472 68.88 24.47 3.08
C GLY A 472 68.87 25.99 2.82
N SER A 473 67.70 26.61 2.59
CA SER A 473 67.52 28.01 2.22
C SER A 473 66.61 28.73 3.22
N LEU A 474 67.19 29.60 4.05
CA LEU A 474 66.41 30.39 5.02
C LEU A 474 65.38 31.29 4.34
N GLY A 475 65.74 31.90 3.20
CA GLY A 475 64.82 32.71 2.41
C GLY A 475 63.67 31.89 1.83
N GLY A 476 63.96 30.68 1.35
CA GLY A 476 62.96 29.74 0.86
C GLY A 476 62.00 29.29 1.97
N MET A 477 62.53 28.88 3.13
CA MET A 477 61.72 28.50 4.28
C MET A 477 60.83 29.63 4.77
N ALA A 478 61.37 30.85 4.93
CA ALA A 478 60.58 32.00 5.37
C ALA A 478 59.38 32.24 4.45
N LYS A 479 59.60 32.17 3.13
CA LYS A 479 58.53 32.34 2.13
C LYS A 479 57.45 31.27 2.26
N ILE A 480 57.83 29.99 2.42
CA ILE A 480 56.85 28.90 2.54
C ILE A 480 56.08 28.99 3.87
N VAL A 481 56.75 29.36 4.97
CA VAL A 481 56.08 29.57 6.26
C VAL A 481 55.09 30.74 6.18
N ASP A 482 55.46 31.84 5.50
CA ASP A 482 54.54 32.96 5.23
C ASP A 482 53.32 32.54 4.41
N GLU A 483 53.52 31.65 3.43
CA GLU A 483 52.41 31.06 2.67
C GLU A 483 51.51 30.20 3.56
N MET A 484 52.08 29.35 4.43
CA MET A 484 51.34 28.48 5.35
C MET A 484 50.54 29.27 6.39
N LEU A 485 51.10 30.37 6.91
CA LEU A 485 50.43 31.24 7.89
C LEU A 485 49.14 31.90 7.39
N LYS A 486 48.90 31.92 6.07
CA LYS A 486 47.65 32.46 5.48
C LYS A 486 46.42 31.67 5.89
N TYR A 487 46.55 30.36 6.02
CA TYR A 487 45.44 29.44 6.29
C TYR A 487 45.58 28.71 7.63
N ALA A 488 46.74 28.83 8.29
CA ALA A 488 47.00 28.17 9.56
C ALA A 488 46.08 28.65 10.69
N LYS A 489 45.64 27.70 11.50
CA LYS A 489 44.80 27.92 12.68
C LYS A 489 45.40 27.30 13.95
N GLY A 490 44.90 27.71 15.11
CA GLY A 490 45.20 27.10 16.41
C GLY A 490 46.68 26.89 16.68
N ASN A 491 47.04 25.66 17.07
CA ASN A 491 48.42 25.28 17.38
C ASN A 491 49.34 25.37 16.16
N ASP A 492 48.86 24.98 14.96
CA ASP A 492 49.65 25.04 13.73
C ASP A 492 50.11 26.47 13.44
N ARG A 493 49.22 27.45 13.61
CA ARG A 493 49.56 28.87 13.47
C ARG A 493 50.64 29.29 14.46
N THR A 494 50.49 28.90 15.72
CA THR A 494 51.42 29.25 16.80
C THR A 494 52.81 28.68 16.52
N GLU A 495 52.89 27.41 16.10
CA GLU A 495 54.15 26.74 15.75
C GLU A 495 54.79 27.36 14.50
N LEU A 496 54.01 27.72 13.48
CA LEU A 496 54.52 28.40 12.28
C LEU A 496 55.03 29.81 12.58
N GLU A 497 54.38 30.58 13.47
CA GLU A 497 54.86 31.89 13.93
C GLU A 497 56.18 31.75 14.70
N GLN A 498 56.29 30.73 15.56
CA GLN A 498 57.54 30.41 16.23
C GLN A 498 58.64 30.05 15.23
N LEU A 499 58.34 29.19 14.25
CA LEU A 499 59.28 28.79 13.20
C LEU A 499 59.76 30.00 12.39
N LYS A 500 58.84 30.87 11.98
CA LYS A 500 59.15 32.12 11.27
C LYS A 500 60.13 32.98 12.06
N SER A 501 59.84 33.21 13.34
CA SER A 501 60.72 34.02 14.21
C SER A 501 62.14 33.43 14.34
N ARG A 502 62.27 32.09 14.34
CA ARG A 502 63.58 31.40 14.39
C ARG A 502 64.34 31.55 13.08
N ILE A 503 63.64 31.50 11.94
CA ILE A 503 64.23 31.70 10.61
C ILE A 503 64.72 33.15 10.45
N GLU A 504 63.91 34.14 10.80
CA GLU A 504 64.24 35.57 10.67
C GLU A 504 65.42 35.98 11.56
N ARG A 505 65.46 35.50 12.82
CA ARG A 505 66.58 35.74 13.74
C ARG A 505 67.91 35.25 13.16
N LYS A 506 67.88 34.16 12.40
CA LYS A 506 69.05 33.57 11.76
C LYS A 506 69.47 34.34 10.50
N GLN A 507 68.52 34.85 9.73
CA GLN A 507 68.80 35.74 8.58
C GLN A 507 69.44 37.07 9.01
N ALA A 508 69.10 37.58 10.20
CA ALA A 508 69.63 38.84 10.74
C ALA A 508 71.07 38.76 11.30
N GLY A 509 71.80 37.65 11.10
CA GLY A 509 73.24 37.55 11.39
C GLY A 509 73.65 37.64 12.87
N LYS A 510 72.71 37.54 13.83
CA LYS A 510 73.05 37.57 15.26
C LYS A 510 73.77 36.26 15.63
N LYS A 511 75.02 36.35 16.12
CA LYS A 511 75.84 35.19 16.56
C LYS A 511 75.06 34.31 17.55
N VAL A 512 74.57 33.15 17.12
CA VAL A 512 73.94 32.17 18.03
C VAL A 512 74.23 30.71 17.61
N LYS A 513 74.42 29.88 18.63
CA LYS A 513 74.81 28.46 18.65
C LYS A 513 73.80 27.51 17.96
N TRP A 514 74.24 26.26 17.72
CA TRP A 514 73.53 25.09 17.16
C TRP A 514 72.06 24.87 17.62
N LEU A 515 71.65 25.47 18.75
CA LEU A 515 70.28 25.45 19.28
C LEU A 515 69.20 25.97 18.31
N ILE A 516 69.49 26.95 17.43
CA ILE A 516 68.49 27.43 16.45
C ILE A 516 68.23 26.38 15.36
N TYR A 517 69.26 25.65 14.93
CA TYR A 517 69.10 24.55 13.97
C TYR A 517 68.31 23.39 14.58
N GLY A 518 68.61 23.03 15.85
CA GLY A 518 67.82 22.06 16.60
C GLY A 518 66.37 22.49 16.77
N GLY A 519 66.12 23.78 17.03
CA GLY A 519 64.77 24.34 17.15
C GLY A 519 63.98 24.37 15.84
N ILE A 520 64.63 24.66 14.70
CA ILE A 520 63.98 24.61 13.38
C ILE A 520 63.65 23.15 13.02
N ALA A 521 64.61 22.24 13.20
CA ALA A 521 64.42 20.81 12.96
C ALA A 521 63.35 20.19 13.88
N ALA A 522 63.23 20.66 15.13
CA ALA A 522 62.21 20.19 16.07
C ALA A 522 60.79 20.58 15.65
N VAL A 523 60.57 21.79 15.15
CA VAL A 523 59.23 22.22 14.68
C VAL A 523 58.87 21.54 13.35
N ILE A 524 59.83 21.39 12.44
CA ILE A 524 59.62 20.60 11.21
C ILE A 524 59.34 19.13 11.57
N GLY A 525 60.10 18.57 12.51
CA GLY A 525 59.90 17.21 13.03
C GLY A 525 58.55 17.03 13.71
N PHE A 526 58.07 18.02 14.47
CA PHE A 526 56.73 18.02 15.06
C PHE A 526 55.67 17.83 13.98
N PHE A 527 55.71 18.60 12.90
CA PHE A 527 54.74 18.45 11.82
C PHE A 527 54.85 17.14 11.04
N VAL A 528 56.07 16.63 10.80
CA VAL A 528 56.26 15.32 10.13
C VAL A 528 55.76 14.16 11.01
N ILE A 529 55.93 14.25 12.33
CA ILE A 529 55.46 13.23 13.29
C ILE A 529 53.94 13.33 13.48
N SER A 530 53.39 14.55 13.54
CA SER A 530 51.94 14.78 13.57
C SER A 530 51.26 14.26 12.30
N ASP A 531 51.89 14.40 11.12
CA ASP A 531 51.37 13.87 9.84
C ASP A 531 51.29 12.33 9.82
N GLU A 532 52.27 11.63 10.40
CA GLU A 532 52.25 10.15 10.52
C GLU A 532 51.25 9.66 11.58
N LEU A 533 50.96 10.47 12.61
CA LEU A 533 49.95 10.18 13.64
C LEU A 533 48.53 10.53 13.19
N ASP A 534 48.36 11.49 12.28
CA ASP A 534 47.08 11.93 11.72
C ASP A 534 46.68 11.14 10.46
N ARG A 535 47.51 10.21 9.97
CA ARG A 535 47.17 9.31 8.85
C ARG A 535 45.94 8.46 9.22
N PRO A 536 44.79 8.63 8.55
CA PRO A 536 43.61 7.82 8.85
C PRO A 536 43.89 6.37 8.47
N THR A 537 43.71 5.45 9.42
CA THR A 537 43.68 4.01 9.19
C THR A 537 42.58 3.71 8.16
N SER A 538 42.96 3.17 7.01
CA SER A 538 42.05 2.80 5.93
C SER A 538 40.88 1.93 6.43
N GLN A 539 39.66 2.46 6.32
CA GLN A 539 38.41 1.70 6.16
C GLN A 539 37.29 2.65 5.70
N THR A 540 37.21 2.89 4.40
CA THR A 540 36.07 3.54 3.75
C THR A 540 35.05 2.48 3.34
N SER A 541 33.90 2.50 4.02
CA SER A 541 32.63 1.97 3.53
C SER A 541 31.61 3.08 3.76
N TYR A 542 31.52 4.03 2.82
CA TYR A 542 30.44 4.99 2.80
C TYR A 542 29.26 4.38 2.04
N GLN A 543 28.14 4.18 2.75
CA GLN A 543 26.82 4.00 2.17
C GLN A 543 26.10 5.38 2.19
N PRO A 544 25.28 5.71 1.17
CA PRO A 544 24.62 7.01 1.09
C PRO A 544 23.67 7.18 2.29
N THR A 545 23.74 8.34 2.95
CA THR A 545 22.99 8.61 4.18
C THR A 545 21.67 9.29 3.86
N SER A 546 20.58 8.62 4.23
CA SER A 546 19.22 9.16 4.33
C SER A 546 19.11 10.17 5.48
N THR A 547 18.49 11.31 5.14
CA THR A 547 17.70 12.28 5.93
C THR A 547 18.15 12.76 7.33
N TYR A 548 18.11 14.08 7.42
CA TYR A 548 18.20 14.94 8.59
C TYR A 548 16.92 14.85 9.44
N HIS A 549 17.02 14.66 10.75
CA HIS A 549 15.91 14.87 11.70
C HIS A 549 16.34 15.85 12.81
N PRO A 550 15.46 16.78 13.22
CA PRO A 550 15.79 17.86 14.17
C PRO A 550 15.79 17.43 15.64
N SER A 551 16.57 18.16 16.43
CA SER A 551 16.93 17.90 17.83
C SER A 551 15.87 18.31 18.87
N LYS A 552 15.65 17.49 19.92
CA LYS A 552 15.29 17.92 21.29
C LYS A 552 15.54 16.81 22.34
N PRO A 553 15.58 17.10 23.67
CA PRO A 553 16.78 17.02 24.47
C PRO A 553 16.91 15.78 25.37
N LEU A 554 18.16 15.57 25.76
CA LEU A 554 18.73 14.51 26.60
C LEU A 554 18.08 14.38 27.99
N GLN A 555 17.67 13.17 28.37
CA GLN A 555 17.69 12.72 29.77
C GLN A 555 18.71 11.61 29.92
N THR A 556 19.76 11.94 30.66
CA THR A 556 20.81 11.05 31.16
C THR A 556 20.28 10.13 32.25
N THR A 557 20.42 8.83 32.06
CA THR A 557 20.65 7.87 33.15
C THR A 557 21.79 6.92 32.77
N THR A 558 22.95 7.18 33.36
CA THR A 558 24.09 6.27 33.45
C THR A 558 23.77 5.08 34.35
N ASN A 559 24.09 3.85 33.92
CA ASN A 559 24.92 2.90 34.70
C ASN A 559 25.27 1.59 33.93
N PRO A 560 26.32 0.85 34.35
CA PRO A 560 27.27 0.19 33.46
C PRO A 560 27.16 -1.35 33.33
N SER A 561 27.65 -1.84 32.18
CA SER A 561 28.29 -3.14 31.88
C SER A 561 27.93 -4.42 32.65
N SER A 562 27.43 -5.44 31.94
CA SER A 562 28.14 -6.72 31.62
C SER A 562 27.21 -7.94 31.57
N ASN A 563 26.88 -8.40 30.37
CA ASN A 563 26.70 -9.82 30.02
C ASN A 563 26.87 -9.92 28.50
N THR A 564 28.01 -10.43 28.04
CA THR A 564 28.43 -10.43 26.63
C THR A 564 27.63 -11.40 25.73
N THR A 565 26.72 -12.20 26.30
CA THR A 565 25.91 -13.20 25.58
C THR A 565 24.39 -13.09 25.78
N ALA A 566 23.89 -12.16 26.59
CA ALA A 566 22.45 -12.04 26.84
C ALA A 566 21.73 -11.27 25.71
N GLU A 567 20.53 -11.72 25.34
CA GLU A 567 19.56 -10.93 24.56
C GLU A 567 18.83 -9.98 25.52
N THR A 568 18.72 -8.71 25.18
CA THR A 568 17.95 -7.74 25.96
C THR A 568 16.91 -7.12 25.06
N MET A 569 15.63 -7.22 25.41
CA MET A 569 14.54 -6.62 24.63
C MET A 569 14.76 -5.10 24.52
N PRO A 570 14.80 -4.52 23.32
CA PRO A 570 14.90 -3.08 23.13
C PRO A 570 13.63 -2.36 23.63
N PRO A 571 13.73 -1.10 24.07
CA PRO A 571 12.54 -0.26 24.26
C PRO A 571 11.80 -0.06 22.92
N VAL A 572 10.49 0.22 23.01
CA VAL A 572 9.66 0.57 21.84
C VAL A 572 10.06 1.96 21.32
N GLY A 573 10.20 2.10 20.01
CA GLY A 573 10.53 3.35 19.33
C GLY A 573 11.43 3.15 18.12
N GLN A 574 11.48 4.15 17.23
CA GLN A 574 12.30 4.15 16.02
C GLN A 574 13.53 5.04 16.17
N GLY A 575 14.61 4.71 15.43
CA GLY A 575 15.83 5.52 15.38
C GLY A 575 16.68 5.48 16.65
N LEU A 576 16.37 4.58 17.59
CA LEU A 576 17.08 4.43 18.86
C LEU A 576 18.50 3.87 18.65
N THR A 577 19.45 4.33 19.45
CA THR A 577 20.80 3.75 19.46
C THR A 577 20.81 2.52 20.38
N LEU A 578 20.83 1.34 19.78
CA LEU A 578 20.79 0.07 20.51
C LEU A 578 22.20 -0.40 20.88
N ASN A 579 22.33 -0.92 22.10
CA ASN A 579 23.56 -1.59 22.53
C ASN A 579 23.67 -3.01 21.93
N ARG A 580 24.81 -3.68 22.13
CA ARG A 580 25.05 -5.01 21.54
C ARG A 580 23.99 -6.06 21.92
N SER A 581 23.51 -6.11 23.17
CA SER A 581 22.51 -7.11 23.59
C SER A 581 21.12 -6.85 23.01
N GLN A 582 20.79 -5.59 22.74
CA GLN A 582 19.56 -5.17 22.06
C GLN A 582 19.59 -5.43 20.55
N VAL A 583 20.72 -5.15 19.89
CA VAL A 583 20.92 -5.54 18.49
C VAL A 583 20.85 -7.06 18.34
N ARG A 584 21.40 -7.80 19.31
CA ARG A 584 21.31 -9.26 19.37
C ARG A 584 19.86 -9.76 19.44
N TYR A 585 19.02 -9.16 20.28
CA TYR A 585 17.59 -9.45 20.30
C TYR A 585 16.96 -9.22 18.93
N CYS A 586 17.19 -8.06 18.29
CA CYS A 586 16.57 -7.77 16.99
C CYS A 586 17.00 -8.75 15.88
N VAL A 587 18.26 -9.15 15.84
CA VAL A 587 18.72 -10.14 14.84
C VAL A 587 18.14 -11.52 15.14
N PHE A 588 18.24 -11.99 16.39
CA PHE A 588 17.85 -13.35 16.73
C PHE A 588 16.33 -13.53 16.70
N GLN A 589 15.57 -12.54 17.16
CA GLN A 589 14.12 -12.56 17.07
C GLN A 589 13.65 -12.50 15.61
N GLY A 590 14.36 -11.78 14.73
CA GLY A 590 14.09 -11.81 13.28
C GLY A 590 14.24 -13.22 12.69
N GLU A 591 15.32 -13.93 13.02
CA GLU A 591 15.53 -15.33 12.59
C GLU A 591 14.45 -16.28 13.14
N ARG A 592 14.03 -16.09 14.40
CA ARG A 592 12.92 -16.88 14.99
C ARG A 592 11.61 -16.60 14.27
N LEU A 593 11.30 -15.35 13.96
CA LEU A 593 10.08 -14.96 13.25
C LEU A 593 10.06 -15.48 11.81
N GLU A 594 11.20 -15.43 11.11
CA GLU A 594 11.32 -16.01 9.77
C GLU A 594 11.09 -17.53 9.79
N ALA A 595 11.65 -18.24 10.78
CA ALA A 595 11.39 -19.66 10.96
C ALA A 595 9.94 -19.98 11.36
N MET A 596 9.21 -19.04 11.98
CA MET A 596 7.79 -19.22 12.33
C MET A 596 6.88 -19.14 11.10
N ARG A 597 7.20 -18.30 10.10
CA ARG A 597 6.35 -18.07 8.91
C ARG A 597 5.88 -19.36 8.24
N SER A 598 6.75 -20.37 8.16
CA SER A 598 6.46 -21.65 7.49
C SER A 598 5.76 -22.70 8.36
N ILE A 599 5.57 -22.46 9.66
CA ILE A 599 5.01 -23.44 10.62
C ILE A 599 3.70 -22.97 11.29
N THR A 600 3.31 -21.71 11.09
CA THR A 600 2.02 -21.17 11.52
C THR A 600 0.95 -21.48 10.48
N THR A 601 -0.10 -22.22 10.84
CA THR A 601 -1.07 -22.78 9.88
C THR A 601 -2.52 -22.45 10.16
N THR A 602 -2.87 -22.00 11.37
CA THR A 602 -4.24 -21.65 11.74
C THR A 602 -4.41 -20.13 11.93
N ASN A 603 -5.63 -19.61 11.73
CA ASN A 603 -5.92 -18.17 11.92
C ASN A 603 -5.54 -17.66 13.31
N TYR A 604 -5.72 -18.48 14.35
CA TYR A 604 -5.31 -18.15 15.71
C TYR A 604 -3.78 -18.08 15.85
N GLN A 605 -3.03 -19.01 15.24
CA GLN A 605 -1.57 -18.94 15.19
C GLN A 605 -1.09 -17.72 14.37
N ILE A 606 -1.75 -17.41 13.26
CA ILE A 606 -1.45 -16.24 12.42
C ILE A 606 -1.67 -14.94 13.21
N SER A 607 -2.77 -14.83 13.98
CA SER A 607 -3.02 -13.66 14.85
C SER A 607 -1.93 -13.49 15.92
N ARG A 608 -1.51 -14.57 16.58
CA ARG A 608 -0.42 -14.55 17.58
C ARG A 608 0.92 -14.21 16.94
N PHE A 609 1.19 -14.72 15.74
CA PHE A 609 2.36 -14.38 14.94
C PHE A 609 2.38 -12.91 14.55
N ASN A 610 1.27 -12.36 14.06
CA ASN A 610 1.13 -10.95 13.70
C ASN A 610 1.40 -10.05 14.91
N GLY A 611 0.91 -10.39 16.10
CA GLY A 611 1.23 -9.64 17.32
C GLY A 611 2.72 -9.64 17.68
N LEU A 612 3.45 -10.72 17.37
CA LEU A 612 4.91 -10.75 17.54
C LEU A 612 5.64 -9.93 16.45
N ILE A 613 5.11 -9.90 15.24
CA ILE A 613 5.62 -9.04 14.15
C ILE A 613 5.41 -7.56 14.52
N ASP A 614 4.26 -7.20 15.08
CA ASP A 614 3.98 -5.83 15.52
C ASP A 614 4.92 -5.39 16.66
N ASP A 615 5.09 -6.22 17.70
CA ASP A 615 6.05 -5.93 18.78
C ASP A 615 7.49 -5.83 18.25
N TYR A 616 7.88 -6.72 17.34
CA TYR A 616 9.18 -6.68 16.68
C TYR A 616 9.36 -5.39 15.87
N ASN A 617 8.40 -5.02 15.03
CA ASN A 617 8.44 -3.81 14.21
C ASN A 617 8.48 -2.55 15.08
N SER A 618 7.77 -2.55 16.21
CA SER A 618 7.77 -1.41 17.14
C SER A 618 9.14 -1.13 17.79
N ARG A 619 10.06 -2.11 17.79
CA ARG A 619 11.38 -2.06 18.46
C ARG A 619 12.58 -2.15 17.52
N CYS A 620 12.43 -2.90 16.43
CA CYS A 620 13.54 -3.37 15.59
C CYS A 620 13.40 -2.96 14.11
N SER A 621 12.37 -2.19 13.74
CA SER A 621 12.18 -1.68 12.37
C SER A 621 13.26 -0.68 11.94
N SER A 622 13.75 0.14 12.87
CA SER A 622 14.79 1.15 12.60
C SER A 622 15.59 1.47 13.85
N TYR A 623 16.89 1.21 13.82
CA TYR A 623 17.80 1.48 14.94
C TYR A 623 19.22 1.81 14.48
N ARG A 624 19.94 2.57 15.29
CA ARG A 624 21.37 2.89 15.13
C ARG A 624 22.20 1.98 16.03
N TYR A 625 23.44 1.67 15.64
CA TYR A 625 24.34 0.81 16.41
C TYR A 625 25.80 1.21 16.14
N THR A 626 26.69 0.88 17.08
CA THR A 626 28.13 1.12 16.90
C THR A 626 28.69 0.22 15.79
N SER A 627 29.60 0.76 14.97
CA SER A 627 30.23 0.03 13.87
C SER A 627 30.80 -1.32 14.33
N GLY A 628 30.60 -2.37 13.52
CA GLY A 628 31.03 -3.74 13.80
C GLY A 628 30.10 -4.58 14.69
N VAL A 629 29.13 -3.97 15.40
CA VAL A 629 28.19 -4.70 16.26
C VAL A 629 27.28 -5.59 15.43
N LEU A 630 26.60 -5.05 14.41
CA LEU A 630 25.65 -5.81 13.60
C LEU A 630 26.31 -6.96 12.82
N SER A 631 27.48 -6.73 12.21
CA SER A 631 28.22 -7.76 11.48
C SER A 631 28.72 -8.88 12.40
N SER A 632 29.10 -8.55 13.64
CA SER A 632 29.47 -9.54 14.65
C SER A 632 28.27 -10.37 15.11
N VAL A 633 27.12 -9.73 15.36
CA VAL A 633 25.88 -10.41 15.78
C VAL A 633 25.30 -11.27 14.66
N ARG A 634 25.33 -10.82 13.41
CA ARG A 634 24.89 -11.63 12.24
C ARG A 634 25.75 -12.89 12.06
N ARG A 635 27.06 -12.77 12.24
CA ARG A 635 27.97 -13.94 12.23
C ARG A 635 27.65 -14.93 13.34
N GLU A 636 27.26 -14.42 14.51
CA GLU A 636 26.82 -15.24 15.62
C GLU A 636 25.48 -15.95 15.32
N ALA A 637 24.53 -15.26 14.68
CA ALA A 637 23.24 -15.83 14.27
C ALA A 637 23.39 -16.97 13.27
N GLN A 638 24.33 -16.87 12.32
CA GLN A 638 24.63 -17.94 11.35
C GLN A 638 25.05 -19.26 12.00
N GLY A 639 25.64 -19.22 13.20
CA GLY A 639 25.99 -20.42 13.96
C GLY A 639 24.83 -21.03 14.77
N LYS A 640 23.65 -20.37 14.79
CA LYS A 640 22.52 -20.68 15.68
C LYS A 640 21.21 -21.01 14.95
N THR A 641 21.21 -21.15 13.63
CA THR A 641 20.00 -21.41 12.83
C THR A 641 19.15 -22.58 13.36
N THR A 642 19.78 -23.69 13.75
CA THR A 642 19.06 -24.85 14.33
C THR A 642 18.38 -24.52 15.66
N GLU A 643 18.99 -23.66 16.49
CA GLU A 643 18.40 -23.18 17.75
C GLU A 643 17.19 -22.30 17.47
N PHE A 644 17.25 -21.39 16.49
CA PHE A 644 16.13 -20.52 16.14
C PHE A 644 14.92 -21.30 15.60
N ILE A 645 15.15 -22.33 14.77
CA ILE A 645 14.07 -23.21 14.31
C ILE A 645 13.44 -23.98 15.47
N ALA A 646 14.26 -24.46 16.42
CA ALA A 646 13.74 -25.15 17.61
C ALA A 646 12.94 -24.21 18.53
N ASP A 647 13.40 -22.98 18.70
CA ASP A 647 12.69 -21.93 19.45
C ASP A 647 11.38 -21.55 18.77
N ALA A 648 11.38 -21.35 17.45
CA ALA A 648 10.18 -21.06 16.67
C ALA A 648 9.10 -22.13 16.85
N ARG A 649 9.48 -23.42 16.74
CA ARG A 649 8.56 -24.55 16.98
C ARG A 649 8.02 -24.56 18.41
N ARG A 650 8.84 -24.25 19.41
CA ARG A 650 8.41 -24.20 20.81
C ARG A 650 7.41 -23.07 21.07
N ILE A 651 7.64 -21.90 20.47
CA ILE A 651 6.75 -20.74 20.59
C ILE A 651 5.40 -21.03 19.91
N VAL A 652 5.40 -21.55 18.68
CA VAL A 652 4.16 -21.88 17.95
C VAL A 652 3.38 -23.00 18.65
N ALA A 653 4.08 -23.99 19.22
CA ALA A 653 3.43 -25.05 20.01
C ALA A 653 2.82 -24.56 21.33
N SER A 654 3.15 -23.34 21.78
CA SER A 654 2.61 -22.76 23.02
C SER A 654 1.38 -21.87 22.80
N TRP A 655 0.98 -21.64 21.54
CA TRP A 655 -0.12 -20.76 21.19
C TRP A 655 -1.47 -21.42 21.41
#